data_AF-A0A3Q8VFT7-F1
#
_entry.id   AF-A0A3Q8VFT7-F1
#
_cell.length_a   1.000
_cell.length_b   1.000
_cell.length_c   1.000
_cell.angle_alpha   90.00
_cell.angle_beta   90.00
_cell.angle_gamma   90.00
#
_symmetry.space_group_name_H-M   'P 1'
#
loop_
_entity.id
_entity.type
_entity.pdbx_description
1 polymer ?
#
loop_
_entity_poly.entity_id
_entity_poly.type
_entity_poly.pdbx_seq_one_letter_code
_entity_poly.pdbx_strand_id
1 'polypeptide(L)'
;MACRFPGARNVNEYWRLLTEPRPQFSTVPDSRWRAAGFRSDDFRDVTSSYTDTMALLPDVGHFDPAHYGIPPRRAKAMDPQHRLLIDLAREAIQDAGWEAEGFDREETSVITALSESGYRELSTMHIRMRQLAGGEFGVPAVHPRLPETVRAVAGLHGSSVAGLLLNMGPNTVSSVFDLHGESYALDAACSGGLMAVANAVYALRAGRSRIAVAGGAQLILAPDLLVGLSRVGALSRSGACRPFGSGADGFVLGEGAGILVLRPLSDALAAGDRVYAVIRGVGTANDGTVPGGMQPQAAGQVRALRRAYRDADLGPDSVDYLEAHGTGTAAGDPVEVAALRELRGAEGAPAFLGAVKAVVGHSLNAAGMAGLIKSVLAVHRGVIPPQPEFEPADPAALDAARLTVPTTPTPWPGTGRPRRAGVSAFGFGGTGVHMVVEENATAAAPAARDGEPQLLVLSARDRAGLARHARELAHTLTGERPSLAAVADTLARRAPLTERLALVVEDAADAAAKLTAAADAVATGRTGELGPGLMAGTVPPGELPKEAAVPAPGALDATARTAALARLAERAVTGTGIRPVTERIPPCTLPPSPLAPRHHWVVDESARQLVGEDGDDRPGPVESVSESESPGTAPEAVPRTTREDRASVASVVLEEVSRTGVFPLEGLSERTALVTDLGFDSLMLQELETNIGKRLPGFRTDELHSPDITIGRLVTLAGPHLTEPPAPGEVLPREEPGADWEDGTACVDDFPEVRQFEERLDHMARSGADFPYFRVHQGNIRDTTVIGGRPYLSFGSYNYLGLSGHPAVNEAVHEAVDRYGTSVSASRVLSGERDLTIRLERALAGFLGTEDCLALVSGHATNVTAIGHLVGAGDLVVHDALAHDSILQGITLSGAARRPFAHNDMGQLEGMLRLNRTRFRRVLIVVEGAYSMDGDLADLPAVIELKKRYGALLMVDEAHSIGTVGERGRGVGEFFGVDRADVDLWMGTLSKAFASCGGYLAGSARTVRWLRHTLSGFVYSVGLTPANAAAALAATELIEAEPHRVRALRRNAELFLTQAASAGVVTGTSADTPIVPCILGDSPMTLRVADRLFERGVIADPIFHPAVEEGLSRLRFFLSSEHGEDDIRRAVSILAEEVAAARA
;
A
#
# COMPACT_ATOMS: atom_id res chain seq x y z
N MET A 1 -24.16 -5.50 11.00
CA MET A 1 -22.94 -4.87 11.57
C MET A 1 -22.37 -5.74 12.69
N ALA A 2 -21.10 -5.60 13.04
CA ALA A 2 -20.47 -6.33 14.15
C ALA A 2 -19.35 -5.54 14.82
N CYS A 3 -19.07 -5.82 16.10
CA CYS A 3 -17.97 -5.19 16.84
C CYS A 3 -17.42 -6.03 17.98
N ARG A 4 -16.18 -5.71 18.40
CA ARG A 4 -15.54 -6.13 19.63
C ARG A 4 -14.88 -4.93 20.30
N PHE A 5 -15.25 -4.66 21.54
CA PHE A 5 -14.63 -3.64 22.38
C PHE A 5 -14.44 -4.18 23.80
N PRO A 6 -13.54 -3.60 24.62
CA PRO A 6 -13.41 -3.94 26.02
C PRO A 6 -14.79 -3.97 26.70
N GLY A 7 -15.09 -5.04 27.45
CA GLY A 7 -16.39 -5.27 28.09
C GLY A 7 -17.54 -5.70 27.16
N ALA A 8 -17.32 -5.81 25.85
CA ALA A 8 -18.36 -6.13 24.88
C ALA A 8 -17.88 -7.03 23.73
N ARG A 9 -18.35 -8.28 23.73
CA ARG A 9 -17.99 -9.30 22.74
C ARG A 9 -18.97 -9.38 21.57
N ASN A 10 -19.89 -8.44 21.40
CA ASN A 10 -20.76 -8.30 20.22
C ASN A 10 -21.61 -7.03 20.38
N VAL A 11 -22.44 -6.74 19.38
CA VAL A 11 -23.31 -5.56 19.32
C VAL A 11 -24.31 -5.51 20.48
N ASN A 12 -24.91 -6.64 20.89
CA ASN A 12 -25.86 -6.67 22.01
C ASN A 12 -25.16 -6.34 23.34
N GLU A 13 -23.99 -6.95 23.59
CA GLU A 13 -23.20 -6.62 24.79
C GLU A 13 -22.71 -5.17 24.78
N TYR A 14 -22.34 -4.66 23.60
CA TYR A 14 -21.91 -3.28 23.44
C TYR A 14 -23.04 -2.30 23.71
N TRP A 15 -24.24 -2.55 23.21
CA TRP A 15 -25.40 -1.72 23.51
C TRP A 15 -25.69 -1.65 25.01
N ARG A 16 -25.67 -2.81 25.70
CA ARG A 16 -25.86 -2.87 27.15
C ARG A 16 -24.77 -2.09 27.90
N LEU A 17 -23.51 -2.24 27.48
CA LEU A 17 -22.39 -1.46 28.03
C LEU A 17 -22.59 0.04 27.79
N LEU A 18 -23.12 0.45 26.64
CA LEU A 18 -23.37 1.85 26.32
C LEU A 18 -24.52 2.45 27.15
N THR A 19 -25.54 1.67 27.50
CA THR A 19 -26.67 2.13 28.33
C THR A 19 -26.39 2.07 29.83
N GLU A 20 -25.45 1.23 30.25
CA GLU A 20 -24.93 1.19 31.63
C GLU A 20 -23.41 1.41 31.61
N PRO A 21 -22.95 2.63 31.28
CA PRO A 21 -21.56 2.89 30.94
C PRO A 21 -20.67 2.70 32.15
N ARG A 22 -19.78 1.70 32.07
CA ARG A 22 -18.74 1.45 33.06
C ARG A 22 -17.39 1.47 32.34
N PRO A 23 -16.43 2.30 32.78
CA PRO A 23 -15.08 2.29 32.23
C PRO A 23 -14.50 0.88 32.22
N GLN A 24 -14.02 0.44 31.06
CA GLN A 24 -13.42 -0.89 30.83
C GLN A 24 -11.90 -0.78 30.82
N PHE A 25 -11.35 -0.17 31.86
CA PHE A 25 -9.92 0.11 32.00
C PHE A 25 -9.33 -0.81 33.07
N SER A 26 -8.16 -1.37 32.78
CA SER A 26 -7.43 -2.24 33.70
C SER A 26 -5.93 -2.08 33.50
N THR A 27 -5.15 -2.50 34.48
CA THR A 27 -3.71 -2.67 34.30
C THR A 27 -3.42 -3.65 33.16
N VAL A 28 -2.37 -3.37 32.39
CA VAL A 28 -1.89 -4.28 31.35
C VAL A 28 -1.49 -5.62 31.99
N PRO A 29 -2.05 -6.75 31.55
CA PRO A 29 -1.70 -8.05 32.09
C PRO A 29 -0.35 -8.52 31.54
N ASP A 30 0.40 -9.24 32.38
CA ASP A 30 1.72 -9.81 32.02
C ASP A 30 1.66 -10.82 30.85
N SER A 31 0.47 -11.29 30.49
CA SER A 31 0.25 -12.09 29.28
C SER A 31 0.60 -11.30 28.01
N ARG A 32 0.41 -9.98 27.98
CA ARG A 32 0.83 -9.10 26.88
C ARG A 32 2.34 -8.86 26.94
N TRP A 33 2.78 -8.13 27.95
CA TRP A 33 4.18 -7.89 28.30
C TRP A 33 4.28 -7.67 29.80
N ARG A 34 5.47 -7.85 30.39
CA ARG A 34 5.69 -7.64 31.82
C ARG A 34 5.56 -6.15 32.15
N ALA A 35 4.41 -5.72 32.66
CA ALA A 35 4.08 -4.30 32.80
C ALA A 35 5.06 -3.56 33.72
N ALA A 36 5.52 -4.22 34.78
CA ALA A 36 6.51 -3.67 35.72
C ALA A 36 7.85 -3.29 35.06
N GLY A 37 8.22 -3.93 33.96
CA GLY A 37 9.48 -3.63 33.24
C GLY A 37 9.41 -2.35 32.41
N PHE A 38 8.22 -1.83 32.14
CA PHE A 38 8.00 -0.65 31.29
C PHE A 38 7.28 0.47 32.04
N ARG A 39 7.14 0.38 33.38
CA ARG A 39 6.52 1.42 34.20
C ARG A 39 7.59 2.19 34.95
N SER A 40 7.64 3.50 34.78
CA SER A 40 8.53 4.39 35.53
C SER A 40 7.88 5.75 35.77
N ASP A 41 8.12 6.31 36.95
CA ASP A 41 7.78 7.70 37.25
C ASP A 41 8.91 8.67 36.83
N ASP A 42 10.07 8.15 36.40
CA ASP A 42 11.17 8.96 35.87
C ASP A 42 10.87 9.40 34.43
N PHE A 43 10.47 10.66 34.27
CA PHE A 43 10.20 11.26 32.95
C PHE A 43 11.42 11.28 32.01
N ARG A 44 12.64 11.09 32.53
CA ARG A 44 13.86 11.01 31.72
C ARG A 44 14.08 9.63 31.14
N ASP A 45 13.47 8.60 31.71
CA ASP A 45 13.54 7.26 31.15
C ASP A 45 12.77 7.21 29.82
N VAL A 46 13.51 6.97 28.74
CA VAL A 46 13.00 7.05 27.38
C VAL A 46 12.31 5.77 26.92
N THR A 47 12.41 4.70 27.71
CA THR A 47 11.95 3.36 27.35
C THR A 47 10.75 2.88 28.17
N SER A 48 10.20 3.75 29.02
CA SER A 48 9.09 3.42 29.92
C SER A 48 7.89 4.36 29.75
N SER A 49 6.79 3.92 30.34
CA SER A 49 5.50 4.58 30.41
C SER A 49 5.21 5.01 31.84
N TYR A 50 4.61 6.19 32.01
CA TYR A 50 4.13 6.65 33.33
C TYR A 50 2.79 6.01 33.73
N THR A 51 2.19 5.21 32.84
CA THR A 51 0.92 4.51 33.10
C THR A 51 0.94 3.10 32.55
N ASP A 52 0.30 2.19 33.26
CA ASP A 52 0.09 0.81 32.84
C ASP A 52 -1.40 0.50 32.65
N THR A 53 -2.26 1.54 32.62
CA THR A 53 -3.71 1.37 32.49
C THR A 53 -4.13 1.47 31.02
N MET A 54 -4.86 0.46 30.54
CA MET A 54 -5.35 0.34 29.18
C MET A 54 -6.76 -0.24 29.12
N ALA A 55 -7.44 -0.09 27.98
CA ALA A 55 -8.70 -0.75 27.68
C ALA A 55 -8.46 -1.93 26.72
N LEU A 56 -8.31 -3.15 27.25
CA LEU A 56 -7.84 -4.30 26.48
C LEU A 56 -8.96 -5.30 26.15
N LEU A 57 -8.82 -5.98 25.02
CA LEU A 57 -9.57 -7.20 24.75
C LEU A 57 -8.93 -8.38 25.52
N PRO A 58 -9.74 -9.26 26.15
CA PRO A 58 -9.21 -10.35 26.97
C PRO A 58 -8.50 -11.44 26.15
N ASP A 59 -9.02 -11.78 24.96
CA ASP A 59 -8.60 -12.94 24.18
C ASP A 59 -8.26 -12.59 22.72
N VAL A 60 -7.01 -12.19 22.46
CA VAL A 60 -6.56 -11.82 21.09
C VAL A 60 -5.91 -12.96 20.31
N GLY A 61 -5.53 -14.06 20.99
CA GLY A 61 -4.93 -15.23 20.34
C GLY A 61 -5.92 -16.25 19.78
N HIS A 62 -7.22 -16.14 20.10
CA HIS A 62 -8.22 -17.15 19.79
C HIS A 62 -8.82 -16.96 18.38
N PHE A 63 -8.82 -18.02 17.56
CA PHE A 63 -9.43 -18.02 16.22
C PHE A 63 -9.85 -19.44 15.81
N ASP A 64 -10.90 -19.60 14.99
CA ASP A 64 -11.36 -20.91 14.47
C ASP A 64 -11.00 -21.05 12.98
N PRO A 65 -9.74 -21.35 12.64
CA PRO A 65 -9.30 -21.36 11.25
C PRO A 65 -9.92 -22.51 10.44
N ALA A 66 -10.31 -23.61 11.09
CA ALA A 66 -10.92 -24.75 10.43
C ALA A 66 -12.31 -24.40 9.87
N HIS A 67 -13.07 -23.54 10.57
CA HIS A 67 -14.35 -23.03 10.07
C HIS A 67 -14.18 -22.24 8.76
N TYR A 68 -13.11 -21.46 8.62
CA TYR A 68 -12.85 -20.63 7.45
C TYR A 68 -11.97 -21.29 6.36
N GLY A 69 -11.65 -22.59 6.49
CA GLY A 69 -10.77 -23.27 5.54
C GLY A 69 -9.31 -22.80 5.58
N ILE A 70 -8.88 -22.17 6.67
CA ILE A 70 -7.52 -21.67 6.86
C ILE A 70 -6.67 -22.77 7.52
N PRO A 71 -5.49 -23.14 6.95
CA PRO A 71 -4.61 -24.11 7.59
C PRO A 71 -4.09 -23.61 8.96
N PRO A 72 -4.01 -24.46 10.01
CA PRO A 72 -3.57 -24.03 11.34
C PRO A 72 -2.19 -23.36 11.38
N ARG A 73 -1.25 -23.81 10.54
CA ARG A 73 0.07 -23.16 10.40
C ARG A 73 -0.03 -21.74 9.85
N ARG A 74 -0.92 -21.50 8.89
CA ARG A 74 -1.20 -20.14 8.38
C ARG A 74 -1.85 -19.29 9.47
N ALA A 75 -2.84 -19.84 10.17
CA ALA A 75 -3.52 -19.15 11.27
C ALA A 75 -2.54 -18.66 12.34
N LYS A 76 -1.59 -19.50 12.78
CA LYS A 76 -0.55 -19.12 13.75
C LYS A 76 0.30 -17.93 13.30
N ALA A 77 0.54 -17.78 11.99
CA ALA A 77 1.36 -16.69 11.46
C ALA A 77 0.58 -15.43 11.06
N MET A 78 -0.76 -15.50 11.03
CA MET A 78 -1.62 -14.36 10.72
C MET A 78 -1.65 -13.37 11.89
N ASP A 79 -1.56 -12.07 11.61
CA ASP A 79 -1.83 -11.04 12.61
C ASP A 79 -3.24 -11.26 13.24
N PRO A 80 -3.38 -11.22 14.57
CA PRO A 80 -4.65 -11.28 15.28
C PRO A 80 -5.72 -10.29 14.79
N GLN A 81 -5.33 -9.11 14.30
CA GLN A 81 -6.23 -8.13 13.72
C GLN A 81 -6.90 -8.67 12.45
N HIS A 82 -6.18 -9.41 11.61
CA HIS A 82 -6.77 -10.06 10.42
C HIS A 82 -7.81 -11.09 10.83
N ARG A 83 -7.51 -11.89 11.85
CA ARG A 83 -8.42 -12.92 12.39
C ARG A 83 -9.69 -12.30 12.94
N LEU A 84 -9.54 -11.21 13.70
CA LEU A 84 -10.65 -10.44 14.26
C LEU A 84 -11.53 -9.83 13.16
N LEU A 85 -10.94 -9.29 12.08
CA LEU A 85 -11.69 -8.77 10.94
C LEU A 85 -12.49 -9.87 10.22
N ILE A 86 -11.95 -11.09 10.09
CA ILE A 86 -12.65 -12.24 9.49
C ILE A 86 -13.88 -12.63 10.33
N ASP A 87 -13.70 -12.77 11.65
CA ASP A 87 -14.81 -13.07 12.56
C ASP A 87 -15.89 -11.98 12.49
N LEU A 88 -15.49 -10.70 12.55
CA LEU A 88 -16.44 -9.59 12.49
C LEU A 88 -17.14 -9.44 11.14
N ALA A 89 -16.46 -9.74 10.03
CA ALA A 89 -17.10 -9.75 8.71
C ALA A 89 -18.19 -10.82 8.65
N ARG A 90 -17.93 -12.05 9.11
CA ARG A 90 -18.95 -13.10 9.22
C ARG A 90 -20.13 -12.63 10.07
N GLU A 91 -19.86 -12.09 11.25
CA GLU A 91 -20.90 -11.66 12.17
C GLU A 91 -21.73 -10.51 11.63
N ALA A 92 -21.12 -9.60 10.87
CA ALA A 92 -21.83 -8.52 10.22
C ALA A 92 -22.74 -9.03 9.09
N ILE A 93 -22.30 -10.06 8.35
CA ILE A 93 -23.09 -10.78 7.34
C ILE A 93 -24.24 -11.56 8.00
N GLN A 94 -24.00 -12.18 9.16
CA GLN A 94 -25.05 -12.83 9.96
C GLN A 94 -26.11 -11.85 10.45
N ASP A 95 -25.68 -10.70 10.96
CA ASP A 95 -26.56 -9.63 11.44
C ASP A 95 -27.37 -8.99 10.30
N ALA A 96 -26.83 -8.96 9.08
CA ALA A 96 -27.57 -8.57 7.87
C ALA A 96 -28.60 -9.64 7.42
N GLY A 97 -28.49 -10.88 7.91
CA GLY A 97 -29.35 -11.99 7.52
C GLY A 97 -28.97 -12.66 6.20
N TRP A 98 -27.73 -12.48 5.75
CA TRP A 98 -27.28 -12.92 4.41
C TRP A 98 -26.52 -14.25 4.39
N GLU A 99 -26.15 -14.81 5.56
CA GLU A 99 -25.24 -15.97 5.62
C GLU A 99 -25.77 -17.20 4.87
N ALA A 100 -27.04 -17.58 5.06
CA ALA A 100 -27.66 -18.71 4.36
C ALA A 100 -28.41 -18.32 3.07
N GLU A 101 -28.89 -17.08 2.96
CA GLU A 101 -29.69 -16.62 1.80
C GLU A 101 -28.83 -16.06 0.66
N GLY A 102 -27.57 -15.73 0.92
CA GLY A 102 -26.65 -15.16 -0.06
C GLY A 102 -26.80 -13.64 -0.23
N PHE A 103 -25.84 -13.06 -0.94
CA PHE A 103 -25.77 -11.64 -1.32
C PHE A 103 -24.84 -11.49 -2.54
N ASP A 104 -24.79 -10.30 -3.13
CA ASP A 104 -23.95 -10.02 -4.31
C ASP A 104 -22.46 -10.05 -3.95
N ARG A 105 -21.79 -11.16 -4.25
CA ARG A 105 -20.37 -11.36 -3.95
C ARG A 105 -19.43 -10.70 -4.97
N GLU A 106 -19.87 -10.62 -6.22
CA GLU A 106 -19.09 -10.09 -7.34
C GLU A 106 -18.79 -8.61 -7.13
N GLU A 107 -19.78 -7.84 -6.67
CA GLU A 107 -19.65 -6.39 -6.48
C GLU A 107 -19.58 -5.98 -4.99
N THR A 108 -19.13 -6.89 -4.11
CA THR A 108 -18.84 -6.59 -2.70
C THR A 108 -17.37 -6.22 -2.50
N SER A 109 -17.11 -5.01 -2.01
CA SER A 109 -15.77 -4.52 -1.65
C SER A 109 -15.48 -4.64 -0.14
N VAL A 110 -14.21 -4.74 0.25
CA VAL A 110 -13.74 -4.80 1.64
C VAL A 110 -12.71 -3.69 1.91
N ILE A 111 -13.08 -2.70 2.72
CA ILE A 111 -12.25 -1.52 2.99
C ILE A 111 -12.05 -1.38 4.49
N THR A 112 -10.82 -1.58 4.97
CA THR A 112 -10.53 -1.58 6.41
C THR A 112 -9.42 -0.60 6.79
N ALA A 113 -9.43 -0.12 8.03
CA ALA A 113 -8.32 0.64 8.60
C ALA A 113 -7.43 -0.20 9.50
N LEU A 114 -6.11 -0.16 9.26
CA LEU A 114 -5.04 -0.85 10.00
C LEU A 114 -3.74 -0.03 9.86
N SER A 115 -3.07 0.33 10.96
CA SER A 115 -1.81 1.14 10.90
C SER A 115 -0.56 0.40 11.33
N GLU A 116 -0.65 -0.48 12.32
CA GLU A 116 0.51 -1.14 12.90
C GLU A 116 0.21 -2.61 13.21
N SER A 117 1.29 -3.38 13.40
CA SER A 117 1.21 -4.80 13.72
C SER A 117 2.30 -5.13 14.75
N GLY A 118 1.96 -5.03 16.04
CA GLY A 118 2.82 -5.53 17.13
C GLY A 118 3.05 -7.05 17.03
N TYR A 119 2.18 -7.78 16.33
CA TYR A 119 2.41 -9.20 16.06
C TYR A 119 3.62 -9.44 15.16
N ARG A 120 3.89 -8.54 14.21
CA ARG A 120 5.08 -8.57 13.35
C ARG A 120 6.34 -8.35 14.16
N GLU A 121 6.33 -7.44 15.12
CA GLU A 121 7.46 -7.20 16.04
C GLU A 121 7.78 -8.47 16.83
N LEU A 122 6.76 -9.07 17.47
CA LEU A 122 6.91 -10.35 18.16
C LEU A 122 7.39 -11.47 17.24
N SER A 123 6.81 -11.58 16.04
CA SER A 123 7.12 -12.68 15.10
C SER A 123 8.51 -12.58 14.48
N THR A 124 9.06 -11.38 14.37
CA THR A 124 10.38 -11.13 13.79
C THR A 124 11.49 -11.03 14.84
N MET A 125 11.19 -11.34 16.10
CA MET A 125 12.12 -11.20 17.22
C MET A 125 13.44 -11.98 17.03
N HIS A 126 13.40 -13.15 16.38
CA HIS A 126 14.62 -13.89 16.03
C HIS A 126 15.57 -13.09 15.13
N ILE A 127 15.01 -12.30 14.21
CA ILE A 127 15.79 -11.42 13.35
C ILE A 127 16.38 -10.29 14.20
N ARG A 128 15.56 -9.62 15.02
CA ARG A 128 16.02 -8.54 15.92
C ARG A 128 17.12 -8.98 16.88
N MET A 129 17.00 -10.17 17.47
CA MET A 129 18.05 -10.71 18.35
C MET A 129 19.34 -11.02 17.60
N ARG A 130 19.27 -11.46 16.34
CA ARG A 130 20.46 -11.62 15.51
C ARG A 130 21.12 -10.28 15.22
N GLN A 131 20.33 -9.22 15.04
CA GLN A 131 20.84 -7.87 14.85
C GLN A 131 21.57 -7.35 16.10
N LEU A 132 20.96 -7.55 17.27
CA LEU A 132 21.57 -7.20 18.55
C LEU A 132 22.87 -7.99 18.83
N ALA A 133 22.88 -9.30 18.54
CA ALA A 133 24.09 -10.13 18.63
C ALA A 133 25.19 -9.69 17.66
N GLY A 134 24.81 -9.20 16.48
CA GLY A 134 25.73 -8.75 15.44
C GLY A 134 26.34 -7.37 15.67
N GLY A 135 25.94 -6.68 16.75
CA GLY A 135 26.43 -5.35 17.09
C GLY A 135 25.83 -4.21 16.27
N GLU A 136 24.75 -4.45 15.52
CA GLU A 136 24.06 -3.40 14.74
C GLU A 136 23.60 -2.28 15.68
N PHE A 137 22.97 -2.62 16.80
CA PHE A 137 22.45 -1.62 17.75
C PHE A 137 23.46 -1.18 18.83
N GLY A 138 24.77 -1.38 18.62
CA GLY A 138 25.83 -0.99 19.56
C GLY A 138 26.76 -2.13 19.98
N VAL A 139 27.19 -2.16 21.25
CA VAL A 139 28.15 -3.16 21.74
C VAL A 139 27.55 -4.58 21.58
N PRO A 140 28.23 -5.51 20.89
CA PRO A 140 27.72 -6.87 20.70
C PRO A 140 27.40 -7.54 22.04
N ALA A 141 26.18 -8.07 22.17
CA ALA A 141 25.78 -8.84 23.34
C ALA A 141 26.42 -10.24 23.31
N VAL A 142 27.64 -10.39 23.83
CA VAL A 142 28.36 -11.68 23.86
C VAL A 142 27.90 -12.52 25.05
N HIS A 143 26.71 -13.12 24.94
CA HIS A 143 26.24 -14.13 25.92
C HIS A 143 25.93 -15.46 25.23
N PRO A 144 26.52 -16.61 25.65
CA PRO A 144 26.35 -17.90 24.98
C PRO A 144 24.90 -18.38 24.86
N ARG A 145 24.02 -17.90 25.74
CA ARG A 145 22.58 -18.24 25.77
C ARG A 145 21.70 -17.24 25.01
N LEU A 146 22.25 -16.26 24.31
CA LEU A 146 21.45 -15.22 23.66
C LEU A 146 20.40 -15.79 22.66
N PRO A 147 20.71 -16.78 21.80
CA PRO A 147 19.70 -17.41 20.96
C PRO A 147 18.61 -18.17 21.75
N GLU A 148 18.92 -18.61 22.97
CA GLU A 148 17.96 -19.30 23.84
C GLU A 148 16.92 -18.33 24.44
N THR A 149 17.25 -17.04 24.55
CA THR A 149 16.37 -16.02 25.15
C THR A 149 15.05 -15.83 24.39
N VAL A 150 15.04 -16.07 23.08
CA VAL A 150 13.86 -15.93 22.22
C VAL A 150 13.37 -17.24 21.63
N ARG A 151 13.89 -18.38 22.08
CA ARG A 151 13.52 -19.73 21.59
C ARG A 151 12.01 -20.00 21.66
N ALA A 152 11.31 -19.35 22.59
CA ALA A 152 9.86 -19.44 22.73
C ALA A 152 9.10 -18.82 21.53
N VAL A 153 9.70 -17.90 20.78
CA VAL A 153 9.09 -17.31 19.59
C VAL A 153 9.20 -18.29 18.41
N ALA A 154 8.14 -18.48 17.64
CA ALA A 154 8.24 -19.31 16.44
C ALA A 154 9.09 -18.61 15.36
N GLY A 155 9.93 -19.38 14.66
CA GLY A 155 10.65 -18.89 13.49
C GLY A 155 9.70 -18.59 12.32
N LEU A 156 10.10 -17.67 11.43
CA LEU A 156 9.35 -17.37 10.22
C LEU A 156 9.31 -18.57 9.27
N HIS A 157 8.19 -18.71 8.55
CA HIS A 157 8.00 -19.72 7.51
C HIS A 157 7.28 -19.11 6.30
N GLY A 158 7.07 -19.89 5.23
CA GLY A 158 6.59 -19.40 3.93
C GLY A 158 5.23 -18.69 3.92
N SER A 159 4.44 -18.77 5.00
CA SER A 159 3.17 -18.03 5.15
C SER A 159 3.24 -16.85 6.13
N SER A 160 4.40 -16.61 6.76
CA SER A 160 4.59 -15.51 7.71
C SER A 160 4.50 -14.14 7.03
N VAL A 161 5.06 -13.98 5.83
CA VAL A 161 5.00 -12.69 5.12
C VAL A 161 3.55 -12.28 4.87
N ALA A 162 2.75 -13.13 4.23
CA ALA A 162 1.33 -12.86 4.01
C ALA A 162 0.52 -12.74 5.31
N GLY A 163 0.94 -13.41 6.38
CA GLY A 163 0.28 -13.31 7.68
C GLY A 163 0.45 -11.95 8.35
N LEU A 164 1.57 -11.26 8.10
CA LEU A 164 2.00 -10.05 8.82
C LEU A 164 1.83 -8.74 8.01
N LEU A 165 1.47 -8.81 6.73
CA LEU A 165 1.19 -7.63 5.91
C LEU A 165 -0.23 -7.10 6.17
N LEU A 166 -0.38 -5.83 6.54
CA LEU A 166 -1.68 -5.25 6.93
C LEU A 166 -2.74 -5.28 5.80
N ASN A 167 -2.32 -5.16 4.53
CA ASN A 167 -3.25 -5.30 3.40
C ASN A 167 -3.89 -6.70 3.32
N MET A 168 -3.30 -7.71 3.97
CA MET A 168 -3.83 -9.07 3.99
C MET A 168 -5.02 -9.22 4.94
N GLY A 169 -5.29 -8.28 5.85
CA GLY A 169 -6.52 -8.25 6.64
C GLY A 169 -7.78 -8.25 5.75
N PRO A 170 -8.03 -7.17 4.99
CA PRO A 170 -9.16 -7.10 4.06
C PRO A 170 -9.08 -8.14 2.94
N ASN A 171 -7.89 -8.42 2.39
CA ASN A 171 -7.75 -9.43 1.32
C ASN A 171 -8.08 -10.85 1.81
N THR A 172 -7.80 -11.18 3.07
CA THR A 172 -8.18 -12.49 3.62
C THR A 172 -9.68 -12.54 3.90
N VAL A 173 -10.33 -11.44 4.31
CA VAL A 173 -11.80 -11.36 4.36
C VAL A 173 -12.39 -11.63 2.97
N SER A 174 -11.91 -10.93 1.93
CA SER A 174 -12.35 -11.15 0.54
C SER A 174 -12.14 -12.59 0.10
N SER A 175 -10.98 -13.18 0.40
CA SER A 175 -10.67 -14.58 0.07
C SER A 175 -11.53 -15.59 0.83
N VAL A 176 -11.90 -15.34 2.09
CA VAL A 176 -12.69 -16.26 2.92
C VAL A 176 -14.16 -16.25 2.52
N PHE A 177 -14.71 -15.09 2.19
CA PHE A 177 -16.11 -14.93 1.83
C PHE A 177 -16.36 -14.89 0.32
N ASP A 178 -15.31 -15.07 -0.48
CA ASP A 178 -15.35 -15.08 -1.95
C ASP A 178 -15.93 -13.77 -2.50
N LEU A 179 -15.31 -12.65 -2.15
CA LEU A 179 -15.74 -11.29 -2.52
C LEU A 179 -14.80 -10.73 -3.58
N HIS A 180 -15.35 -10.18 -4.67
CA HIS A 180 -14.58 -9.81 -5.86
C HIS A 180 -14.46 -8.30 -6.12
N GLY A 181 -14.94 -7.46 -5.20
CA GLY A 181 -14.77 -6.01 -5.26
C GLY A 181 -13.41 -5.50 -4.78
N GLU A 182 -13.31 -4.19 -4.57
CA GLU A 182 -12.09 -3.54 -4.08
C GLU A 182 -11.71 -4.06 -2.69
N SER A 183 -10.43 -4.34 -2.46
CA SER A 183 -9.97 -4.91 -1.19
C SER A 183 -8.64 -4.30 -0.76
N TYR A 184 -8.65 -3.46 0.29
CA TYR A 184 -7.44 -2.76 0.74
C TYR A 184 -7.54 -2.26 2.19
N ALA A 185 -6.36 -2.06 2.79
CA ALA A 185 -6.20 -1.43 4.09
C ALA A 185 -5.72 0.02 3.92
N LEU A 186 -6.15 0.93 4.80
CA LEU A 186 -5.71 2.33 4.84
C LEU A 186 -5.30 2.75 6.25
N ASP A 187 -4.55 3.85 6.33
CA ASP A 187 -4.15 4.49 7.56
C ASP A 187 -4.53 5.98 7.52
N ALA A 188 -5.31 6.42 8.51
CA ALA A 188 -5.57 7.83 8.77
C ALA A 188 -5.53 8.11 10.28
N ALA A 189 -4.65 7.40 10.99
CA ALA A 189 -4.52 7.41 12.43
C ALA A 189 -5.88 7.23 13.13
N CYS A 190 -6.17 8.03 14.16
CA CYS A 190 -7.41 7.95 14.93
C CYS A 190 -8.71 8.13 14.12
N SER A 191 -8.62 8.63 12.89
CA SER A 191 -9.76 8.77 11.96
C SER A 191 -9.93 7.59 11.00
N GLY A 192 -9.02 6.62 11.01
CA GLY A 192 -8.93 5.50 10.05
C GLY A 192 -10.25 4.78 9.80
N GLY A 193 -10.93 4.31 10.85
CA GLY A 193 -12.18 3.57 10.71
C GLY A 193 -13.30 4.37 10.03
N LEU A 194 -13.43 5.67 10.36
CA LEU A 194 -14.38 6.53 9.64
C LEU A 194 -13.91 6.79 8.21
N MET A 195 -12.60 6.92 7.96
CA MET A 195 -12.08 7.07 6.60
C MET A 195 -12.37 5.83 5.74
N ALA A 196 -12.27 4.62 6.30
CA ALA A 196 -12.63 3.38 5.63
C ALA A 196 -14.12 3.36 5.23
N VAL A 197 -15.01 3.76 6.15
CA VAL A 197 -16.44 3.90 5.86
C VAL A 197 -16.71 5.02 4.84
N ALA A 198 -15.98 6.14 4.89
CA ALA A 198 -16.09 7.23 3.92
C ALA A 198 -15.75 6.74 2.50
N ASN A 199 -14.63 6.03 2.35
CA ASN A 199 -14.23 5.46 1.07
C ASN A 199 -15.22 4.41 0.56
N ALA A 200 -15.82 3.61 1.46
CA ALA A 200 -16.90 2.70 1.10
C ALA A 200 -18.14 3.45 0.58
N VAL A 201 -18.57 4.53 1.25
CA VAL A 201 -19.68 5.37 0.78
C VAL A 201 -19.36 5.98 -0.59
N TYR A 202 -18.14 6.46 -0.80
CA TYR A 202 -17.72 6.99 -2.10
C TYR A 202 -17.71 5.92 -3.20
N ALA A 203 -17.24 4.70 -2.91
CA ALA A 203 -17.26 3.59 -3.86
C ALA A 203 -18.69 3.17 -4.24
N LEU A 204 -19.60 3.08 -3.27
CA LEU A 204 -21.01 2.79 -3.47
C LEU A 204 -21.71 3.87 -4.32
N ARG A 205 -21.51 5.15 -3.99
CA ARG A 205 -22.10 6.27 -4.75
C ARG A 205 -21.56 6.38 -6.18
N ALA A 206 -20.30 6.00 -6.39
CA ALA A 206 -19.67 5.98 -7.71
C ALA A 206 -20.06 4.74 -8.55
N GLY A 207 -20.77 3.77 -7.97
CA GLY A 207 -21.12 2.52 -8.65
C GLY A 207 -19.92 1.57 -8.87
N ARG A 208 -18.81 1.77 -8.14
CA ARG A 208 -17.65 0.84 -8.15
C ARG A 208 -17.89 -0.41 -7.29
N SER A 209 -18.87 -0.34 -6.40
CA SER A 209 -19.31 -1.43 -5.54
C SER A 209 -20.83 -1.35 -5.38
N ARG A 210 -21.50 -2.49 -5.21
CA ARG A 210 -22.92 -2.54 -4.79
C ARG A 210 -23.08 -2.75 -3.30
N ILE A 211 -22.12 -3.45 -2.70
CA ILE A 211 -22.05 -3.71 -1.27
C ILE A 211 -20.62 -3.38 -0.82
N ALA A 212 -20.48 -2.85 0.39
CA ALA A 212 -19.17 -2.65 0.99
C ALA A 212 -19.14 -3.16 2.43
N VAL A 213 -18.15 -3.98 2.74
CA VAL A 213 -17.75 -4.35 4.09
C VAL A 213 -16.68 -3.36 4.53
N ALA A 214 -17.00 -2.50 5.50
CA ALA A 214 -16.14 -1.39 5.87
C ALA A 214 -15.92 -1.28 7.38
N GLY A 215 -14.70 -0.96 7.81
CA GLY A 215 -14.41 -0.73 9.22
C GLY A 215 -12.93 -0.72 9.56
N GLY A 216 -12.55 -1.33 10.68
CA GLY A 216 -11.15 -1.37 11.11
C GLY A 216 -10.94 -2.11 12.43
N ALA A 217 -9.68 -2.39 12.73
CA ALA A 217 -9.26 -3.04 13.96
C ALA A 217 -7.99 -2.36 14.51
N GLN A 218 -7.82 -2.42 15.83
CA GLN A 218 -6.60 -2.04 16.52
C GLN A 218 -6.38 -3.00 17.68
N LEU A 219 -5.22 -3.66 17.70
CA LEU A 219 -4.74 -4.46 18.82
C LEU A 219 -3.34 -4.01 19.22
N ILE A 220 -3.09 -3.89 20.53
CA ILE A 220 -1.82 -3.44 21.09
C ILE A 220 -1.11 -4.65 21.70
N LEU A 221 -0.13 -5.16 20.97
CA LEU A 221 0.53 -6.44 21.28
C LEU A 221 1.96 -6.28 21.82
N ALA A 222 2.50 -5.07 21.76
CA ALA A 222 3.83 -4.69 22.22
C ALA A 222 3.76 -3.34 22.97
N PRO A 223 4.71 -3.04 23.88
CA PRO A 223 4.67 -1.85 24.72
C PRO A 223 5.00 -0.54 23.97
N ASP A 224 5.55 -0.63 22.76
CA ASP A 224 6.15 0.45 21.98
C ASP A 224 5.22 1.67 21.87
N LEU A 225 3.96 1.43 21.51
CA LEU A 225 2.98 2.50 21.37
C LEU A 225 2.56 3.12 22.71
N LEU A 226 2.46 2.33 23.78
CA LEU A 226 2.16 2.82 25.13
C LEU A 226 3.29 3.74 25.63
N VAL A 227 4.54 3.32 25.41
CA VAL A 227 5.74 4.10 25.73
C VAL A 227 5.76 5.37 24.89
N GLY A 228 5.66 5.27 23.57
CA GLY A 228 5.68 6.43 22.66
C GLY A 228 4.60 7.47 22.98
N LEU A 229 3.36 7.04 23.23
CA LEU A 229 2.26 7.94 23.60
C LEU A 229 2.44 8.59 24.99
N SER A 230 3.17 7.93 25.89
CA SER A 230 3.60 8.54 27.15
C SER A 230 4.64 9.64 26.90
N ARG A 231 5.60 9.44 25.99
CA ARG A 231 6.64 10.44 25.69
C ARG A 231 6.05 11.75 25.15
N VAL A 232 5.00 11.66 24.32
CA VAL A 232 4.29 12.84 23.80
C VAL A 232 3.23 13.39 24.77
N GLY A 233 3.03 12.76 25.93
CA GLY A 233 2.10 13.20 26.96
C GLY A 233 0.62 13.06 26.58
N ALA A 234 0.28 12.14 25.67
CA ALA A 234 -1.08 11.96 25.17
C ALA A 234 -1.95 11.10 26.09
N LEU A 235 -1.34 10.25 26.92
CA LEU A 235 -2.05 9.32 27.79
C LEU A 235 -2.43 9.94 29.14
N SER A 236 -3.57 9.55 29.67
CA SER A 236 -4.01 9.94 31.01
C SER A 236 -3.05 9.41 32.06
N ARG A 237 -2.57 10.30 32.95
CA ARG A 237 -1.77 9.92 34.12
C ARG A 237 -2.64 9.31 35.22
N SER A 238 -3.88 9.78 35.32
CA SER A 238 -4.87 9.24 36.26
C SER A 238 -5.42 7.85 35.87
N GLY A 239 -5.12 7.37 34.66
CA GLY A 239 -5.64 6.12 34.13
C GLY A 239 -7.13 6.18 33.79
N ALA A 240 -7.69 7.38 33.65
CA ALA A 240 -9.11 7.59 33.35
C ALA A 240 -9.27 8.50 32.12
N CYS A 241 -10.12 8.10 31.17
CA CYS A 241 -10.48 8.96 30.04
C CYS A 241 -11.74 9.74 30.41
N ARG A 242 -11.64 11.07 30.53
CA ARG A 242 -12.75 11.96 30.96
C ARG A 242 -13.03 13.06 29.94
N PRO A 243 -13.55 12.73 28.74
CA PRO A 243 -13.90 13.74 27.74
C PRO A 243 -14.81 14.83 28.32
N PHE A 244 -14.43 16.09 28.09
CA PHE A 244 -15.10 17.30 28.55
C PHE A 244 -15.11 17.54 30.06
N GLY A 245 -14.41 16.71 30.84
CA GLY A 245 -14.38 16.79 32.29
C GLY A 245 -13.22 17.61 32.85
N SER A 246 -13.39 18.20 34.03
CA SER A 246 -12.38 19.00 34.73
C SER A 246 -11.11 18.21 35.09
N GLY A 247 -11.20 16.88 35.13
CA GLY A 247 -10.08 15.95 35.30
C GLY A 247 -9.52 15.37 34.00
N ALA A 248 -9.79 15.99 32.84
CA ALA A 248 -9.24 15.60 31.54
C ALA A 248 -7.73 15.83 31.48
N ASP A 249 -6.93 14.75 31.50
CA ASP A 249 -5.46 14.79 31.48
C ASP A 249 -4.83 13.92 30.37
N GLY A 250 -5.65 13.42 29.43
CA GLY A 250 -5.25 12.51 28.37
C GLY A 250 -6.27 11.39 28.14
N PHE A 251 -6.02 10.55 27.13
CA PHE A 251 -6.85 9.37 26.88
C PHE A 251 -6.26 8.10 27.50
N VAL A 252 -7.09 7.08 27.68
CA VAL A 252 -6.64 5.72 27.99
C VAL A 252 -6.50 4.95 26.67
N LEU A 253 -5.32 4.39 26.39
CA LEU A 253 -5.10 3.61 25.16
C LEU A 253 -5.98 2.36 25.18
N GLY A 254 -6.62 2.06 24.04
CA GLY A 254 -7.57 0.97 23.94
C GLY A 254 -7.37 0.07 22.73
N GLU A 255 -8.06 -1.06 22.75
CA GLU A 255 -8.19 -2.00 21.64
C GLU A 255 -9.63 -2.06 21.14
N GLY A 256 -9.82 -2.56 19.93
CA GLY A 256 -11.15 -2.87 19.43
C GLY A 256 -11.23 -3.01 17.94
N ALA A 257 -12.39 -3.44 17.47
CA ALA A 257 -12.68 -3.54 16.06
C ALA A 257 -14.18 -3.40 15.78
N GLY A 258 -14.51 -2.91 14.60
CA GLY A 258 -15.89 -2.79 14.13
C GLY A 258 -15.97 -2.94 12.62
N ILE A 259 -17.04 -3.60 12.16
CA ILE A 259 -17.36 -3.81 10.75
C ILE A 259 -18.82 -3.44 10.49
N LEU A 260 -19.03 -2.66 9.44
CA LEU A 260 -20.32 -2.35 8.84
C LEU A 260 -20.44 -3.04 7.49
N VAL A 261 -21.67 -3.40 7.15
CA VAL A 261 -22.06 -3.81 5.81
C VAL A 261 -22.95 -2.71 5.27
N LEU A 262 -22.56 -2.14 4.14
CA LEU A 262 -23.15 -0.93 3.57
C LEU A 262 -23.69 -1.23 2.18
N ARG A 263 -24.83 -0.61 1.87
CA ARG A 263 -25.53 -0.73 0.59
C ARG A 263 -26.28 0.57 0.30
N PRO A 264 -26.49 0.97 -0.97
CA PRO A 264 -27.38 2.08 -1.29
C PRO A 264 -28.77 1.83 -0.70
N LEU A 265 -29.40 2.86 -0.11
CA LEU A 265 -30.67 2.72 0.59
C LEU A 265 -31.77 2.14 -0.31
N SER A 266 -31.84 2.60 -1.57
CA SER A 266 -32.77 2.07 -2.57
C SER A 266 -32.68 0.56 -2.71
N ASP A 267 -31.46 0.03 -2.73
CA ASP A 267 -31.19 -1.37 -3.00
C ASP A 267 -31.43 -2.22 -1.75
N ALA A 268 -31.10 -1.68 -0.57
CA ALA A 268 -31.43 -2.30 0.70
C ALA A 268 -32.96 -2.45 0.87
N LEU A 269 -33.72 -1.38 0.58
CA LEU A 269 -35.18 -1.41 0.62
C LEU A 269 -35.75 -2.39 -0.42
N ALA A 270 -35.22 -2.40 -1.64
CA ALA A 270 -35.64 -3.32 -2.69
C ALA A 270 -35.36 -4.80 -2.35
N ALA A 271 -34.26 -5.07 -1.66
CA ALA A 271 -33.90 -6.42 -1.21
C ALA A 271 -34.66 -6.89 0.03
N GLY A 272 -35.36 -5.98 0.72
CA GLY A 272 -36.02 -6.24 1.99
C GLY A 272 -35.02 -6.35 3.16
N ASP A 273 -33.84 -5.75 3.02
CA ASP A 273 -32.81 -5.73 4.06
C ASP A 273 -33.28 -4.89 5.25
N ARG A 274 -32.84 -5.26 6.46
CA ARG A 274 -33.00 -4.38 7.62
C ARG A 274 -31.99 -3.24 7.56
N VAL A 275 -32.48 -2.01 7.62
CA VAL A 275 -31.65 -0.81 7.70
C VAL A 275 -31.55 -0.35 9.15
N TYR A 276 -30.35 -0.34 9.72
CA TYR A 276 -30.11 0.24 11.05
C TYR A 276 -30.26 1.76 11.03
N ALA A 277 -29.56 2.40 10.09
CA ALA A 277 -29.52 3.83 9.88
C ALA A 277 -29.01 4.13 8.46
N VAL A 278 -29.14 5.39 8.03
CA VAL A 278 -28.67 5.91 6.75
C VAL A 278 -27.48 6.84 6.99
N ILE A 279 -26.36 6.61 6.31
CA ILE A 279 -25.26 7.58 6.28
C ILE A 279 -25.64 8.65 5.25
N ARG A 280 -26.10 9.81 5.74
CA ARG A 280 -26.62 10.91 4.92
C ARG A 280 -25.52 11.77 4.33
N GLY A 281 -24.48 12.04 5.11
CA GLY A 281 -23.40 12.92 4.69
C GLY A 281 -22.04 12.46 5.19
N VAL A 282 -21.01 12.65 4.36
CA VAL A 282 -19.61 12.40 4.70
C VAL A 282 -18.80 13.66 4.43
N GLY A 283 -17.97 14.06 5.39
CA GLY A 283 -17.06 15.19 5.25
C GLY A 283 -15.67 14.83 5.74
N THR A 284 -14.67 15.00 4.90
CA THR A 284 -13.27 14.80 5.24
C THR A 284 -12.51 16.11 5.08
N ALA A 285 -11.50 16.35 5.91
CA ALA A 285 -10.56 17.47 5.77
C ALA A 285 -9.20 17.12 6.38
N ASN A 286 -8.19 17.94 6.12
CA ASN A 286 -6.93 17.89 6.85
C ASN A 286 -6.68 19.27 7.48
N ASP A 287 -6.05 19.29 8.65
CA ASP A 287 -5.72 20.50 9.39
C ASP A 287 -4.71 21.40 8.67
N GLY A 288 -3.91 20.85 7.74
CA GLY A 288 -2.89 21.58 7.01
C GLY A 288 -1.69 21.90 7.89
N THR A 289 -1.11 23.10 7.74
CA THR A 289 0.00 23.55 8.57
C THR A 289 -0.48 23.82 10.00
N VAL A 290 0.03 23.08 10.98
CA VAL A 290 -0.31 23.25 12.40
C VAL A 290 0.92 23.69 13.21
N PRO A 291 0.79 24.62 14.17
CA PRO A 291 1.85 24.92 15.12
C PRO A 291 2.17 23.69 15.97
N GLY A 292 3.43 23.24 15.98
CA GLY A 292 3.88 22.14 16.86
C GLY A 292 3.49 20.72 16.42
N GLY A 293 3.18 20.51 15.14
CA GLY A 293 3.11 19.19 14.47
C GLY A 293 1.91 18.28 14.81
N MET A 294 1.42 18.27 16.05
CA MET A 294 0.35 17.38 16.54
C MET A 294 -0.82 18.13 17.21
N GLN A 295 -0.82 19.46 17.20
CA GLN A 295 -1.90 20.24 17.82
C GLN A 295 -3.13 20.31 16.89
N PRO A 296 -4.34 19.98 17.37
CA PRO A 296 -5.54 20.02 16.56
C PRO A 296 -5.90 21.46 16.15
N GLN A 297 -6.40 21.64 14.93
CA GLN A 297 -6.89 22.94 14.44
C GLN A 297 -8.40 22.99 14.33
N ALA A 298 -9.04 23.95 15.02
CA ALA A 298 -10.49 24.16 14.95
C ALA A 298 -10.97 24.35 13.49
N ALA A 299 -10.22 25.09 12.68
CA ALA A 299 -10.57 25.35 11.28
C ALA A 299 -10.62 24.08 10.42
N GLY A 300 -9.75 23.11 10.68
CA GLY A 300 -9.75 21.81 9.99
C GLY A 300 -10.96 20.96 10.39
N GLN A 301 -11.26 20.90 11.68
CA GLN A 301 -12.47 20.23 12.20
C GLN A 301 -13.75 20.84 11.64
N VAL A 302 -13.90 22.17 11.69
CA VAL A 302 -15.05 22.90 11.12
C VAL A 302 -15.19 22.62 9.62
N ARG A 303 -14.08 22.48 8.89
CA ARG A 303 -14.10 22.16 7.47
C ARG A 303 -14.64 20.75 7.20
N ALA A 304 -14.21 19.74 7.97
CA ALA A 304 -14.75 18.38 7.87
C ALA A 304 -16.25 18.37 8.19
N LEU A 305 -16.64 19.03 9.29
CA LEU A 305 -18.03 19.19 9.71
C LEU A 305 -18.89 19.83 8.60
N ARG A 306 -18.54 21.04 8.13
CA ARG A 306 -19.28 21.76 7.07
C ARG A 306 -19.42 20.93 5.80
N ARG A 307 -18.39 20.17 5.41
CA ARG A 307 -18.43 19.28 4.24
C ARG A 307 -19.45 18.16 4.42
N ALA A 308 -19.52 17.55 5.60
CA ALA A 308 -20.48 16.47 5.89
C ALA A 308 -21.93 16.95 5.87
N TYR A 309 -22.21 18.10 6.48
CA TYR A 309 -23.56 18.70 6.47
C TYR A 309 -23.98 19.14 5.08
N ARG A 310 -23.06 19.70 4.29
CA ARG A 310 -23.31 20.02 2.88
C ARG A 310 -23.57 18.76 2.04
N ASP A 311 -22.79 17.70 2.23
CA ASP A 311 -23.01 16.42 1.54
C ASP A 311 -24.35 15.77 1.93
N ALA A 312 -24.81 15.97 3.17
CA ALA A 312 -26.11 15.51 3.63
C ALA A 312 -27.30 16.32 3.11
N ASP A 313 -27.05 17.52 2.57
CA ASP A 313 -28.04 18.59 2.33
C ASP A 313 -28.86 18.92 3.59
N LEU A 314 -28.15 19.16 4.71
CA LEU A 314 -28.74 19.44 6.02
C LEU A 314 -28.02 20.58 6.74
N GLY A 315 -28.76 21.34 7.55
CA GLY A 315 -28.16 22.31 8.48
C GLY A 315 -27.51 21.61 9.68
N PRO A 316 -26.48 22.20 10.31
CA PRO A 316 -25.86 21.66 11.53
C PRO A 316 -26.82 21.49 12.71
N ASP A 317 -27.90 22.28 12.78
CA ASP A 317 -28.93 22.17 13.82
C ASP A 317 -29.93 21.04 13.59
N SER A 318 -29.77 20.28 12.51
CA SER A 318 -30.63 19.14 12.21
C SER A 318 -30.31 17.89 13.03
N VAL A 319 -29.14 17.82 13.66
CA VAL A 319 -28.71 16.70 14.52
C VAL A 319 -29.08 16.97 15.99
N ASP A 320 -29.52 15.92 16.68
CA ASP A 320 -29.82 16.01 18.13
C ASP A 320 -28.73 15.40 18.99
N TYR A 321 -27.82 14.64 18.39
CA TYR A 321 -26.74 13.96 19.08
C TYR A 321 -25.43 14.10 18.31
N LEU A 322 -24.36 14.41 19.01
CA LEU A 322 -23.01 14.49 18.48
C LEU A 322 -22.13 13.51 19.26
N GLU A 323 -21.66 12.48 18.56
CA GLU A 323 -20.57 11.64 19.04
C GLU A 323 -19.25 12.29 18.63
N ALA A 324 -18.62 12.93 19.60
CA ALA A 324 -17.37 13.64 19.43
C ALA A 324 -16.18 12.70 19.26
N HIS A 325 -15.07 13.26 18.78
CA HIS A 325 -13.77 12.64 18.92
C HIS A 325 -13.40 12.51 20.40
N GLY A 326 -13.57 13.58 21.20
CA GLY A 326 -13.59 13.60 22.67
C GLY A 326 -12.53 12.72 23.31
N THR A 327 -11.27 13.17 23.28
CA THR A 327 -10.14 12.38 23.80
C THR A 327 -9.93 12.54 25.29
N GLY A 328 -10.57 13.50 25.96
CA GLY A 328 -10.26 13.79 27.35
C GLY A 328 -8.92 14.48 27.50
N THR A 329 -8.46 15.19 26.48
CA THR A 329 -7.24 15.98 26.51
C THR A 329 -7.55 17.43 26.85
N ALA A 330 -6.72 18.05 27.69
CA ALA A 330 -6.89 19.45 28.09
C ALA A 330 -6.86 20.44 26.91
N ALA A 331 -6.20 20.08 25.81
CA ALA A 331 -6.11 20.91 24.60
C ALA A 331 -7.18 20.55 23.55
N GLY A 332 -7.43 19.26 23.31
CA GLY A 332 -8.29 18.81 22.20
C GLY A 332 -9.77 19.03 22.45
N ASP A 333 -10.24 18.75 23.66
CA ASP A 333 -11.68 18.85 23.97
C ASP A 333 -12.21 20.29 23.87
N PRO A 334 -11.51 21.34 24.38
CA PRO A 334 -11.94 22.73 24.17
C PRO A 334 -11.96 23.14 22.69
N VAL A 335 -10.99 22.69 21.89
CA VAL A 335 -10.93 22.96 20.45
C VAL A 335 -12.15 22.35 19.74
N GLU A 336 -12.52 21.12 20.11
CA GLU A 336 -13.69 20.44 19.53
C GLU A 336 -15.01 21.11 19.91
N VAL A 337 -15.20 21.47 21.19
CA VAL A 337 -16.40 22.21 21.63
C VAL A 337 -16.49 23.57 20.94
N ALA A 338 -15.37 24.28 20.78
CA ALA A 338 -15.33 25.55 20.06
C ALA A 338 -15.69 25.40 18.58
N ALA A 339 -15.17 24.36 17.90
CA ALA A 339 -15.50 24.04 16.51
C ALA A 339 -16.99 23.72 16.34
N LEU A 340 -17.58 22.93 17.24
CA LEU A 340 -19.01 22.64 17.25
C LEU A 340 -19.85 23.89 17.49
N ARG A 341 -19.43 24.76 18.42
CA ARG A 341 -20.10 26.05 18.66
C ARG A 341 -20.06 26.95 17.43
N GLU A 342 -18.91 27.07 16.77
CA GLU A 342 -18.77 27.86 15.53
C GLU A 342 -19.71 27.33 14.44
N LEU A 343 -19.75 26.02 14.27
CA LEU A 343 -20.57 25.37 13.25
C LEU A 343 -22.07 25.62 13.46
N ARG A 344 -22.54 25.54 14.71
CA ARG A 344 -23.96 25.63 15.07
C ARG A 344 -24.45 27.07 15.28
N GLY A 345 -23.54 27.99 15.59
CA GLY A 345 -23.86 29.38 15.87
C GLY A 345 -24.60 29.59 17.19
N ALA A 346 -24.83 30.86 17.55
CA ALA A 346 -25.45 31.23 18.84
C ALA A 346 -26.94 30.83 18.97
N GLU A 347 -27.62 30.73 17.84
CA GLU A 347 -29.05 30.37 17.73
C GLU A 347 -29.27 28.87 17.44
N GLY A 348 -28.23 28.04 17.56
CA GLY A 348 -28.34 26.62 17.28
C GLY A 348 -29.38 25.91 18.18
N ALA A 349 -29.94 24.78 17.72
CA ALA A 349 -30.89 24.03 18.54
C ALA A 349 -30.19 23.40 19.77
N PRO A 350 -30.88 23.02 20.85
CA PRO A 350 -30.27 22.15 21.86
C PRO A 350 -29.92 20.78 21.29
N ALA A 351 -28.74 20.26 21.59
CA ALA A 351 -28.32 18.90 21.20
C ALA A 351 -27.52 18.23 22.31
N PHE A 352 -27.40 16.91 22.22
CA PHE A 352 -26.60 16.10 23.13
C PHE A 352 -25.19 15.89 22.57
N LEU A 353 -24.21 15.78 23.46
CA LEU A 353 -22.81 15.49 23.14
C LEU A 353 -22.37 14.25 23.92
N GLY A 354 -21.57 13.38 23.32
CA GLY A 354 -20.97 12.26 24.03
C GLY A 354 -19.65 11.81 23.41
N ALA A 355 -18.87 11.06 24.17
CA ALA A 355 -17.64 10.45 23.68
C ALA A 355 -17.46 9.05 24.27
N VAL A 356 -17.49 8.03 23.42
CA VAL A 356 -17.41 6.62 23.83
C VAL A 356 -16.07 6.23 24.44
N LYS A 357 -15.03 7.05 24.22
CA LYS A 357 -13.69 6.86 24.80
C LYS A 357 -13.70 6.86 26.32
N ALA A 358 -14.70 7.50 26.95
CA ALA A 358 -14.92 7.44 28.40
C ALA A 358 -15.20 6.02 28.93
N VAL A 359 -15.63 5.10 28.05
CA VAL A 359 -16.03 3.73 28.41
C VAL A 359 -15.01 2.71 27.91
N VAL A 360 -14.63 2.80 26.63
CA VAL A 360 -13.81 1.76 25.96
C VAL A 360 -12.39 2.23 25.61
N GLY A 361 -12.02 3.45 26.02
CA GLY A 361 -10.71 4.03 25.73
C GLY A 361 -10.57 4.43 24.27
N HIS A 362 -9.36 4.81 23.89
CA HIS A 362 -9.05 5.22 22.53
C HIS A 362 -8.44 4.05 21.74
N SER A 363 -9.26 3.37 20.94
CA SER A 363 -8.85 2.27 20.06
C SER A 363 -8.20 2.69 18.74
N LEU A 364 -7.50 3.83 18.74
CA LEU A 364 -6.82 4.45 17.59
C LEU A 364 -7.62 4.33 16.28
N ASN A 365 -7.17 3.55 15.31
CA ASN A 365 -7.82 3.37 14.01
C ASN A 365 -9.27 2.87 14.11
N ALA A 366 -9.60 2.07 15.13
CA ALA A 366 -10.95 1.57 15.36
C ALA A 366 -11.81 2.52 16.21
N ALA A 367 -11.27 3.65 16.70
CA ALA A 367 -12.00 4.55 17.59
C ALA A 367 -13.21 5.20 16.91
N GLY A 368 -13.05 5.56 15.63
CA GLY A 368 -14.16 6.03 14.81
C GLY A 368 -15.30 5.01 14.69
N MET A 369 -14.97 3.72 14.61
CA MET A 369 -15.98 2.65 14.53
C MET A 369 -16.76 2.49 15.82
N ALA A 370 -16.12 2.65 16.99
CA ALA A 370 -16.80 2.63 18.27
C ALA A 370 -17.89 3.73 18.34
N GLY A 371 -17.51 4.97 18.00
CA GLY A 371 -18.43 6.11 17.99
C GLY A 371 -19.54 5.96 16.93
N LEU A 372 -19.19 5.47 15.73
CA LEU A 372 -20.17 5.27 14.66
C LEU A 372 -21.19 4.20 15.01
N ILE A 373 -20.76 3.03 15.52
CA ILE A 373 -21.68 1.95 15.90
C ILE A 373 -22.57 2.38 17.07
N LYS A 374 -22.01 3.09 18.06
CA LYS A 374 -22.80 3.71 19.15
C LYS A 374 -23.88 4.63 18.60
N SER A 375 -23.54 5.50 17.67
CA SER A 375 -24.47 6.48 17.08
C SER A 375 -25.53 5.83 16.21
N VAL A 376 -25.17 4.82 15.42
CA VAL A 376 -26.11 4.00 14.64
C VAL A 376 -27.10 3.29 15.57
N LEU A 377 -26.62 2.68 16.66
CA LEU A 377 -27.49 2.05 17.66
C LEU A 377 -28.39 3.06 18.37
N ALA A 378 -27.88 4.23 18.73
CA ALA A 378 -28.63 5.29 19.39
C ALA A 378 -29.80 5.79 18.53
N VAL A 379 -29.52 6.07 17.26
CA VAL A 379 -30.52 6.47 16.26
C VAL A 379 -31.54 5.35 16.04
N HIS A 380 -31.07 4.11 15.87
CA HIS A 380 -31.92 2.94 15.61
C HIS A 380 -32.87 2.61 16.77
N ARG A 381 -32.38 2.75 18.02
CA ARG A 381 -33.14 2.41 19.24
C ARG A 381 -33.88 3.60 19.85
N GLY A 382 -33.66 4.81 19.36
CA GLY A 382 -34.27 6.02 19.90
C GLY A 382 -33.88 6.27 21.35
N VAL A 383 -32.62 6.03 21.71
CA VAL A 383 -32.07 6.29 23.05
C VAL A 383 -30.68 6.88 22.88
N ILE A 384 -30.41 8.01 23.54
CA ILE A 384 -29.08 8.62 23.58
C ILE A 384 -28.30 7.97 24.73
N PRO A 385 -27.16 7.29 24.43
CA PRO A 385 -26.39 6.62 25.46
C PRO A 385 -25.70 7.64 26.38
N PRO A 386 -25.68 7.39 27.70
CA PRO A 386 -24.98 8.24 28.64
C PRO A 386 -23.46 8.10 28.57
N GLN A 387 -22.77 9.10 29.09
CA GLN A 387 -21.38 9.03 29.52
C GLN A 387 -21.33 8.68 31.02
N PRO A 388 -20.27 8.00 31.52
CA PRO A 388 -20.06 7.87 32.96
C PRO A 388 -20.09 9.24 33.66
N GLU A 389 -20.50 9.27 34.94
CA GLU A 389 -20.56 10.50 35.71
C GLU A 389 -19.21 11.23 35.75
N PHE A 390 -19.25 12.54 35.55
CA PHE A 390 -18.08 13.41 35.52
C PHE A 390 -18.47 14.84 35.85
N GLU A 391 -17.49 15.63 36.31
CA GLU A 391 -17.61 17.07 36.51
C GLU A 391 -17.15 17.80 35.24
N PRO A 392 -17.98 18.64 34.57
CA PRO A 392 -17.57 19.34 33.36
C PRO A 392 -16.41 20.33 33.58
N ALA A 393 -15.47 20.42 32.64
CA ALA A 393 -14.36 21.36 32.70
C ALA A 393 -14.79 22.82 32.52
N ASP A 394 -15.69 23.05 31.56
CA ASP A 394 -16.23 24.37 31.23
C ASP A 394 -17.73 24.26 30.92
N PRO A 395 -18.59 24.30 31.96
CA PRO A 395 -20.04 24.29 31.77
C PRO A 395 -20.52 25.44 30.89
N ALA A 396 -19.90 26.61 30.99
CA ALA A 396 -20.31 27.80 30.24
C ALA A 396 -20.03 27.66 28.74
N ALA A 397 -18.94 27.00 28.34
CA ALA A 397 -18.67 26.69 26.93
C ALA A 397 -19.68 25.70 26.35
N LEU A 398 -20.06 24.66 27.11
CA LEU A 398 -21.10 23.70 26.70
C LEU A 398 -22.47 24.37 26.56
N ASP A 399 -22.84 25.21 27.53
CA ASP A 399 -24.08 26.00 27.48
C ASP A 399 -24.08 26.97 26.29
N ALA A 400 -22.96 27.64 26.02
CA ALA A 400 -22.81 28.55 24.88
C ALA A 400 -22.84 27.81 23.53
N ALA A 401 -22.47 26.53 23.49
CA ALA A 401 -22.61 25.65 22.33
C ALA A 401 -24.00 24.99 22.25
N ARG A 402 -24.84 25.17 23.29
CA ARG A 402 -26.14 24.51 23.49
C ARG A 402 -26.02 22.98 23.42
N LEU A 403 -24.98 22.46 24.06
CA LEU A 403 -24.66 21.04 24.12
C LEU A 403 -24.82 20.52 25.56
N THR A 404 -25.44 19.36 25.71
CA THR A 404 -25.58 18.68 27.01
C THR A 404 -24.97 17.29 26.93
N VAL A 405 -24.10 16.94 27.88
CA VAL A 405 -23.56 15.57 27.97
C VAL A 405 -24.46 14.76 28.90
N PRO A 406 -25.20 13.74 28.40
CA PRO A 406 -26.10 12.97 29.24
C PRO A 406 -25.32 11.99 30.13
N THR A 407 -25.67 11.89 31.41
CA THR A 407 -25.12 10.90 32.36
C THR A 407 -26.10 9.77 32.70
N THR A 408 -27.32 9.84 32.17
CA THR A 408 -28.32 8.77 32.25
C THR A 408 -28.90 8.46 30.87
N PRO A 409 -29.34 7.20 30.60
CA PRO A 409 -29.97 6.86 29.33
C PRO A 409 -31.16 7.76 29.04
N THR A 410 -31.05 8.53 27.96
CA THR A 410 -32.03 9.56 27.64
C THR A 410 -32.91 9.09 26.49
N PRO A 411 -34.23 8.91 26.68
CA PRO A 411 -35.15 8.59 25.60
C PRO A 411 -35.09 9.67 24.51
N TRP A 412 -35.04 9.24 23.25
CA TRP A 412 -35.02 10.11 22.08
C TRP A 412 -36.33 9.89 21.31
N PRO A 413 -37.46 10.48 21.72
CA PRO A 413 -38.74 10.28 21.04
C PRO A 413 -38.73 10.94 19.65
N GLY A 414 -39.52 10.37 18.72
CA GLY A 414 -39.69 10.96 17.40
C GLY A 414 -40.41 12.31 17.49
N THR A 415 -39.82 13.35 16.90
CA THR A 415 -40.34 14.74 16.96
C THR A 415 -41.03 15.17 15.66
N GLY A 416 -41.36 14.22 14.78
CA GLY A 416 -41.86 14.47 13.43
C GLY A 416 -40.77 14.66 12.37
N ARG A 417 -39.49 14.69 12.78
CA ARG A 417 -38.30 14.59 11.93
C ARG A 417 -37.51 13.31 12.26
N PRO A 418 -36.76 12.73 11.31
CA PRO A 418 -35.87 11.61 11.59
C PRO A 418 -34.84 11.97 12.66
N ARG A 419 -34.54 11.05 13.58
CA ARG A 419 -33.42 11.20 14.50
C ARG A 419 -32.12 11.26 13.72
N ARG A 420 -31.24 12.19 14.08
CA ARG A 420 -29.96 12.42 13.39
C ARG A 420 -28.83 12.59 14.38
N ALA A 421 -27.73 11.90 14.11
CA ALA A 421 -26.49 12.01 14.87
C ALA A 421 -25.33 12.43 13.97
N GLY A 422 -24.42 13.27 14.47
CA GLY A 422 -23.11 13.52 13.87
C GLY A 422 -22.02 12.72 14.59
N VAL A 423 -21.04 12.21 13.85
CA VAL A 423 -19.93 11.41 14.40
C VAL A 423 -18.60 11.95 13.91
N SER A 424 -17.70 12.33 14.83
CA SER A 424 -16.39 12.91 14.53
C SER A 424 -15.24 11.95 14.88
N ALA A 425 -14.21 11.93 14.03
CA ALA A 425 -12.90 11.37 14.39
C ALA A 425 -11.79 12.23 13.78
N PHE A 426 -10.83 12.63 14.60
CA PHE A 426 -9.70 13.48 14.21
C PHE A 426 -8.39 12.75 14.46
N GLY A 427 -7.61 12.50 13.41
CA GLY A 427 -6.30 11.86 13.49
C GLY A 427 -5.22 12.86 13.89
N PHE A 428 -4.20 12.40 14.61
CA PHE A 428 -3.06 13.24 15.01
C PHE A 428 -2.25 13.77 13.81
N GLY A 429 -2.32 13.11 12.64
CA GLY A 429 -1.79 13.62 11.36
C GLY A 429 -2.65 14.71 10.71
N GLY A 430 -3.63 15.27 11.43
CA GLY A 430 -4.51 16.35 10.98
C GLY A 430 -5.73 15.90 10.16
N THR A 431 -5.82 14.63 9.75
CA THR A 431 -6.96 14.14 8.97
C THR A 431 -8.20 14.00 9.84
N GLY A 432 -9.24 14.78 9.52
CA GLY A 432 -10.54 14.74 10.18
C GLY A 432 -11.63 14.15 9.30
N VAL A 433 -12.50 13.35 9.90
CA VAL A 433 -13.70 12.79 9.27
C VAL A 433 -14.91 13.08 10.15
N HIS A 434 -15.98 13.57 9.52
CA HIS A 434 -17.30 13.70 10.15
C HIS A 434 -18.36 13.00 9.30
N MET A 435 -19.29 12.31 9.96
CA MET A 435 -20.41 11.62 9.32
C MET A 435 -21.74 12.02 9.93
N VAL A 436 -22.76 12.22 9.10
CA VAL A 436 -24.14 12.42 9.52
C VAL A 436 -24.91 11.13 9.32
N VAL A 437 -25.45 10.57 10.41
CA VAL A 437 -26.23 9.33 10.46
C VAL A 437 -27.68 9.66 10.78
N GLU A 438 -28.62 9.08 10.04
CA GLU A 438 -30.06 9.38 10.14
C GLU A 438 -30.89 8.10 10.32
N GLU A 439 -31.97 8.22 11.08
CA GLU A 439 -32.99 7.19 11.22
C GLU A 439 -33.64 6.86 9.87
N ASN A 440 -33.76 5.58 9.55
CA ASN A 440 -34.58 5.15 8.42
C ASN A 440 -36.06 5.14 8.82
N ALA A 441 -36.87 6.01 8.20
CA ALA A 441 -38.30 6.13 8.44
C ALA A 441 -39.07 4.97 7.78
N THR A 442 -38.85 3.74 8.22
CA THR A 442 -39.71 2.60 7.87
C THR A 442 -40.88 2.51 8.85
N ALA A 443 -42.09 2.31 8.32
CA ALA A 443 -43.27 2.04 9.13
C ALA A 443 -42.96 0.90 10.11
N ALA A 444 -43.34 1.08 11.38
CA ALA A 444 -43.25 0.01 12.37
C ALA A 444 -43.86 -1.26 11.75
N ALA A 445 -43.08 -2.33 11.67
CA ALA A 445 -43.61 -3.60 11.23
C ALA A 445 -44.85 -3.90 12.07
N PRO A 446 -45.97 -4.35 11.47
CA PRO A 446 -47.15 -4.71 12.24
C PRO A 446 -46.71 -5.63 13.36
N ALA A 447 -47.11 -5.30 14.60
CA ALA A 447 -46.79 -6.14 15.76
C ALA A 447 -47.13 -7.57 15.39
N ALA A 448 -46.11 -8.45 15.37
CA ALA A 448 -46.33 -9.85 15.15
C ALA A 448 -47.40 -10.30 16.17
N ARG A 449 -48.33 -11.15 15.75
CA ARG A 449 -49.32 -11.70 16.67
C ARG A 449 -48.58 -12.51 17.74
N ASP A 450 -48.35 -11.89 18.89
CA ASP A 450 -47.87 -12.57 20.08
C ASP A 450 -48.97 -13.54 20.54
N GLY A 451 -48.58 -14.78 20.90
CA GLY A 451 -49.50 -15.79 21.45
C GLY A 451 -49.59 -17.12 20.69
N GLU A 452 -48.82 -17.34 19.63
CA GLU A 452 -48.71 -18.66 18.98
C GLU A 452 -47.31 -19.28 19.09
N PRO A 453 -47.20 -20.60 19.36
CA PRO A 453 -45.91 -21.28 19.51
C PRO A 453 -44.97 -21.10 18.30
N GLN A 454 -43.71 -20.81 18.58
CA GLN A 454 -42.60 -20.65 17.61
C GLN A 454 -41.55 -21.74 17.80
N LEU A 455 -40.85 -22.09 16.72
CA LEU A 455 -39.68 -22.98 16.77
C LEU A 455 -38.41 -22.15 16.62
N LEU A 456 -37.58 -22.14 17.67
CA LEU A 456 -36.24 -21.57 17.59
C LEU A 456 -35.22 -22.70 17.41
N VAL A 457 -34.29 -22.52 16.47
CA VAL A 457 -33.18 -23.46 16.24
C VAL A 457 -31.87 -22.70 16.34
N LEU A 458 -31.11 -22.96 17.39
CA LEU A 458 -29.78 -22.41 17.61
C LEU A 458 -28.74 -23.44 17.19
N SER A 459 -27.58 -22.96 16.76
CA SER A 459 -26.42 -23.83 16.55
C SER A 459 -25.13 -23.15 16.98
N ALA A 460 -24.15 -23.97 17.36
CA ALA A 460 -22.79 -23.58 17.69
C ALA A 460 -21.80 -24.65 17.25
N ARG A 461 -20.51 -24.31 17.21
CA ARG A 461 -19.47 -25.28 16.85
C ARG A 461 -19.26 -26.37 17.89
N ASP A 462 -19.44 -26.06 19.17
CA ASP A 462 -19.29 -27.00 20.27
C ASP A 462 -20.36 -26.76 21.36
N ARG A 463 -20.43 -27.69 22.33
CA ARG A 463 -21.46 -27.66 23.39
C ARG A 463 -21.31 -26.47 24.32
N ALA A 464 -20.07 -26.08 24.61
CA ALA A 464 -19.78 -24.92 25.45
C ALA A 464 -20.27 -23.63 24.77
N GLY A 465 -20.01 -23.49 23.47
CA GLY A 465 -20.53 -22.43 22.63
C GLY A 465 -22.05 -22.45 22.54
N LEU A 466 -22.68 -23.62 22.42
CA LEU A 466 -24.15 -23.74 22.38
C LEU A 466 -24.79 -23.30 23.69
N ALA A 467 -24.24 -23.72 24.84
CA ALA A 467 -24.69 -23.29 26.15
C ALA A 467 -24.51 -21.78 26.36
N ARG A 468 -23.37 -21.21 25.94
CA ARG A 468 -23.14 -19.76 25.95
C ARG A 468 -24.14 -19.03 25.07
N HIS A 469 -24.36 -19.51 23.84
CA HIS A 469 -25.30 -18.91 22.89
C HIS A 469 -26.72 -18.86 23.47
N ALA A 470 -27.15 -19.96 24.10
CA ALA A 470 -28.46 -20.05 24.73
C ALA A 470 -28.62 -19.03 25.87
N ARG A 471 -27.62 -18.85 26.73
CA ARG A 471 -27.64 -17.82 27.79
C ARG A 471 -27.66 -16.41 27.24
N GLU A 472 -26.84 -16.12 26.22
CA GLU A 472 -26.78 -14.80 25.59
C GLU A 472 -28.11 -14.46 24.89
N LEU A 473 -28.73 -15.44 24.21
CA LEU A 473 -30.04 -15.26 23.61
C LEU A 473 -31.11 -15.05 24.70
N ALA A 474 -31.13 -15.86 25.77
CA ALA A 474 -32.08 -15.69 26.87
C ALA A 474 -32.00 -14.28 27.49
N HIS A 475 -30.79 -13.77 27.68
CA HIS A 475 -30.59 -12.41 28.18
C HIS A 475 -31.12 -11.36 27.20
N THR A 476 -30.83 -11.52 25.90
CA THR A 476 -31.31 -10.64 24.83
C THR A 476 -32.85 -10.59 24.80
N LEU A 477 -33.51 -11.76 24.89
CA LEU A 477 -34.97 -11.86 24.91
C LEU A 477 -35.59 -11.19 26.14
N THR A 478 -34.92 -11.24 27.29
CA THR A 478 -35.43 -10.65 28.53
C THR A 478 -35.32 -9.12 28.54
N GLY A 479 -34.20 -8.59 28.03
CA GLY A 479 -33.91 -7.15 28.00
C GLY A 479 -34.54 -6.40 26.83
N GLU A 480 -34.42 -6.93 25.60
CA GLU A 480 -34.82 -6.23 24.37
C GLU A 480 -36.21 -6.66 23.86
N ARG A 481 -36.68 -7.85 24.26
CA ARG A 481 -38.00 -8.43 23.91
C ARG A 481 -38.36 -8.33 22.41
N PRO A 482 -37.48 -8.78 21.49
CA PRO A 482 -37.83 -8.85 20.07
C PRO A 482 -38.96 -9.86 19.86
N SER A 483 -39.73 -9.70 18.77
CA SER A 483 -40.74 -10.70 18.36
C SER A 483 -40.11 -12.07 18.16
N LEU A 484 -40.70 -13.11 18.74
CA LEU A 484 -40.22 -14.49 18.59
C LEU A 484 -40.24 -14.98 17.14
N ALA A 485 -41.16 -14.49 16.31
CA ALA A 485 -41.19 -14.82 14.89
C ALA A 485 -39.96 -14.25 14.16
N ALA A 486 -39.57 -13.00 14.47
CA ALA A 486 -38.35 -12.39 13.94
C ALA A 486 -37.09 -13.11 14.46
N VAL A 487 -37.09 -13.57 15.72
CA VAL A 487 -36.00 -14.38 16.29
C VAL A 487 -35.87 -15.71 15.56
N ALA A 488 -36.98 -16.43 15.35
CA ALA A 488 -37.00 -17.70 14.63
C ALA A 488 -36.46 -17.54 13.20
N ASP A 489 -36.96 -16.54 12.48
CA ASP A 489 -36.55 -16.24 11.11
C ASP A 489 -35.07 -15.84 11.02
N THR A 490 -34.60 -14.97 11.93
CA THR A 490 -33.19 -14.56 11.98
C THR A 490 -32.25 -15.75 12.23
N LEU A 491 -32.61 -16.65 13.16
CA LEU A 491 -31.83 -17.86 13.41
C LEU A 491 -31.83 -18.82 12.21
N ALA A 492 -32.95 -18.91 11.49
CA ALA A 492 -33.09 -19.73 10.29
C ALA A 492 -32.24 -19.26 9.10
N ARG A 493 -31.84 -17.99 9.06
CA ARG A 493 -30.96 -17.39 8.04
C ARG A 493 -29.47 -17.61 8.28
N ARG A 494 -29.10 -18.22 9.40
CA ARG A 494 -27.71 -18.52 9.74
C ARG A 494 -27.28 -19.87 9.19
N ALA A 495 -26.01 -19.97 8.83
CA ALA A 495 -25.40 -21.23 8.48
C ALA A 495 -25.43 -22.16 9.70
N PRO A 496 -26.00 -23.36 9.58
CA PRO A 496 -26.15 -24.26 10.71
C PRO A 496 -24.81 -24.89 11.09
N LEU A 497 -24.52 -24.91 12.38
CA LEU A 497 -23.34 -25.53 12.96
C LEU A 497 -23.65 -26.90 13.58
N THR A 498 -22.60 -27.57 14.06
CA THR A 498 -22.59 -28.98 14.46
C THR A 498 -23.47 -29.27 15.66
N GLU A 499 -23.34 -28.50 16.74
CA GLU A 499 -24.14 -28.68 17.94
C GLU A 499 -25.41 -27.84 17.80
N ARG A 500 -26.57 -28.46 17.97
CA ARG A 500 -27.87 -27.83 17.72
C ARG A 500 -28.80 -27.94 18.92
N LEU A 501 -29.57 -26.88 19.12
CA LEU A 501 -30.61 -26.78 20.13
C LEU A 501 -31.88 -26.31 19.45
N ALA A 502 -32.97 -27.07 19.59
CA ALA A 502 -34.28 -26.71 19.06
C ALA A 502 -35.29 -26.62 20.20
N LEU A 503 -36.08 -25.55 20.21
CA LEU A 503 -37.06 -25.27 21.25
C LEU A 503 -38.36 -24.73 20.68
N VAL A 504 -39.46 -25.35 21.10
CA VAL A 504 -40.82 -24.84 20.89
C VAL A 504 -41.17 -23.92 22.05
N VAL A 505 -41.46 -22.66 21.76
CA VAL A 505 -41.64 -21.59 22.76
C VAL A 505 -42.95 -20.85 22.53
N GLU A 506 -43.63 -20.46 23.61
CA GLU A 506 -44.91 -19.75 23.55
C GLU A 506 -44.74 -18.23 23.58
N ASP A 507 -43.85 -17.74 24.44
CA ASP A 507 -43.54 -16.33 24.61
C ASP A 507 -42.06 -16.11 25.00
N ALA A 508 -41.65 -14.85 25.11
CA ALA A 508 -40.26 -14.49 25.40
C ALA A 508 -39.79 -14.98 26.79
N ALA A 509 -40.69 -15.08 27.78
CA ALA A 509 -40.36 -15.56 29.12
C ALA A 509 -40.16 -17.07 29.14
N ASP A 510 -41.05 -17.82 28.47
CA ASP A 510 -40.91 -19.27 28.25
C ASP A 510 -39.63 -19.58 27.46
N ALA A 511 -39.34 -18.81 26.40
CA ALA A 511 -38.11 -18.94 25.62
C ALA A 511 -36.86 -18.72 26.49
N ALA A 512 -36.81 -17.65 27.30
CA ALA A 512 -35.68 -17.36 28.17
C ALA A 512 -35.47 -18.45 29.24
N ALA A 513 -36.55 -18.96 29.84
CA ALA A 513 -36.51 -20.04 30.81
C ALA A 513 -35.99 -21.35 30.20
N LYS A 514 -36.54 -21.76 29.05
CA LYS A 514 -36.11 -22.97 28.32
C LYS A 514 -34.67 -22.86 27.84
N LEU A 515 -34.24 -21.71 27.32
CA LEU A 515 -32.85 -21.47 26.91
C LEU A 515 -31.88 -21.58 28.09
N THR A 516 -32.25 -21.05 29.25
CA THR A 516 -31.42 -21.14 30.47
C THR A 516 -31.30 -22.59 30.94
N ALA A 517 -32.42 -23.31 31.05
CA ALA A 517 -32.42 -24.73 31.43
C ALA A 517 -31.64 -25.60 30.42
N ALA A 518 -31.80 -25.32 29.13
CA ALA A 518 -31.06 -25.99 28.07
C ALA A 518 -29.55 -25.74 28.16
N ALA A 519 -29.14 -24.50 28.46
CA ALA A 519 -27.73 -24.17 28.61
C ALA A 519 -27.06 -24.99 29.70
N ASP A 520 -27.73 -25.19 30.85
CA ASP A 520 -27.19 -25.96 31.96
C ASP A 520 -27.17 -27.48 31.66
N ALA A 521 -28.20 -27.98 30.97
CA ALA A 521 -28.25 -29.36 30.52
C ALA A 521 -27.17 -29.68 29.46
N VAL A 522 -27.00 -28.81 28.46
CA VAL A 522 -25.98 -28.99 27.40
C VAL A 522 -24.56 -28.83 27.98
N ALA A 523 -24.36 -27.90 28.92
CA ALA A 523 -23.07 -27.74 29.60
C ALA A 523 -22.65 -28.98 30.39
N THR A 524 -23.61 -29.76 30.91
CA THR A 524 -23.37 -31.05 31.57
C THR A 524 -23.32 -32.24 30.61
N GLY A 525 -23.39 -31.99 29.28
CA GLY A 525 -23.24 -33.00 28.23
C GLY A 525 -24.52 -33.76 27.88
N ARG A 526 -25.69 -33.35 28.40
CA ARG A 526 -26.98 -33.98 28.07
C ARG A 526 -27.41 -33.64 26.64
N THR A 527 -27.96 -34.63 25.94
CA THR A 527 -28.51 -34.53 24.57
C THR A 527 -29.81 -35.34 24.47
N GLY A 528 -30.53 -35.25 23.34
CA GLY A 528 -31.87 -35.80 23.16
C GLY A 528 -32.94 -34.84 23.65
N GLU A 529 -34.05 -35.39 24.15
CA GLU A 529 -35.12 -34.61 24.78
C GLU A 529 -34.69 -34.13 26.17
N LEU A 530 -34.65 -32.81 26.36
CA LEU A 530 -34.27 -32.18 27.63
C LEU A 530 -35.50 -31.74 28.45
N GLY A 531 -36.66 -31.64 27.78
CA GLY A 531 -37.96 -31.29 28.32
C GLY A 531 -38.99 -31.17 27.18
N PRO A 532 -40.27 -30.91 27.48
CA PRO A 532 -41.32 -30.80 26.46
C PRO A 532 -40.98 -29.78 25.37
N GLY A 533 -40.84 -30.26 24.13
CA GLY A 533 -40.50 -29.42 22.97
C GLY A 533 -39.07 -28.85 22.98
N LEU A 534 -38.19 -29.36 23.84
CA LEU A 534 -36.80 -28.94 23.98
C LEU A 534 -35.85 -30.08 23.63
N MET A 535 -35.12 -29.94 22.53
CA MET A 535 -34.28 -30.99 21.94
C MET A 535 -32.86 -30.47 21.72
N ALA A 536 -31.85 -31.26 22.08
CA ALA A 536 -30.44 -30.97 21.79
C ALA A 536 -29.76 -32.14 21.11
N GLY A 537 -28.85 -31.88 20.18
CA GLY A 537 -28.16 -32.95 19.45
C GLY A 537 -26.97 -32.47 18.64
N THR A 538 -26.20 -33.43 18.16
CA THR A 538 -25.03 -33.22 17.32
C THR A 538 -25.39 -33.66 15.89
N VAL A 539 -25.37 -32.72 14.95
CA VAL A 539 -25.57 -32.98 13.53
C VAL A 539 -24.20 -32.94 12.83
N PRO A 540 -23.76 -34.02 12.17
CA PRO A 540 -22.45 -34.05 11.52
C PRO A 540 -22.30 -32.93 10.48
N PRO A 541 -21.11 -32.31 10.38
CA PRO A 541 -20.82 -31.41 9.27
C PRO A 541 -20.86 -32.20 7.94
N GLY A 542 -21.62 -31.74 6.95
CA GLY A 542 -21.90 -32.47 5.71
C GLY A 542 -22.75 -31.67 4.72
N GLU A 543 -23.61 -32.34 3.95
CA GLU A 543 -24.55 -31.71 3.00
C GLU A 543 -25.40 -30.61 3.68
N LEU A 544 -25.74 -29.56 2.93
CA LEU A 544 -26.62 -28.50 3.39
C LEU A 544 -27.95 -29.11 3.89
N PRO A 545 -28.42 -28.77 5.10
CA PRO A 545 -29.64 -29.36 5.63
C PRO A 545 -30.83 -28.98 4.75
N LYS A 546 -31.71 -29.95 4.52
CA LYS A 546 -32.94 -29.73 3.75
C LYS A 546 -33.80 -28.69 4.44
N GLU A 547 -34.37 -27.81 3.63
CA GLU A 547 -35.36 -26.85 4.07
C GLU A 547 -36.66 -27.56 4.48
N ALA A 548 -37.26 -27.10 5.56
CA ALA A 548 -38.55 -27.58 6.02
C ALA A 548 -39.45 -26.39 6.37
N ALA A 549 -40.57 -26.29 5.66
CA ALA A 549 -41.56 -25.25 5.93
C ALA A 549 -42.12 -25.39 7.35
N VAL A 550 -42.06 -24.30 8.11
CA VAL A 550 -42.74 -24.18 9.40
C VAL A 550 -44.20 -23.78 9.11
N PRO A 551 -45.21 -24.48 9.66
CA PRO A 551 -46.61 -24.10 9.44
C PRO A 551 -46.86 -22.63 9.81
N ALA A 552 -47.50 -21.86 8.92
CA ALA A 552 -47.84 -20.46 9.19
C ALA A 552 -48.81 -20.33 10.38
N PRO A 553 -48.75 -19.25 11.17
CA PRO A 553 -49.71 -19.00 12.25
C PRO A 553 -51.17 -19.14 11.78
N GLY A 554 -52.01 -19.81 12.58
CA GLY A 554 -53.41 -20.09 12.25
C GLY A 554 -53.68 -21.13 11.14
N ALA A 555 -52.66 -21.71 10.50
CA ALA A 555 -52.83 -22.76 9.47
C ALA A 555 -53.26 -24.13 10.04
N LEU A 556 -53.02 -24.35 11.35
CA LEU A 556 -53.39 -25.54 12.11
C LEU A 556 -54.00 -25.08 13.44
N ASP A 557 -54.81 -25.92 14.09
CA ASP A 557 -55.18 -25.70 15.49
C ASP A 557 -53.95 -25.73 16.41
N ALA A 558 -54.06 -25.12 17.60
CA ALA A 558 -52.92 -24.93 18.50
C ALA A 558 -52.24 -26.26 18.89
N THR A 559 -53.01 -27.32 19.13
CA THR A 559 -52.48 -28.65 19.52
C THR A 559 -51.75 -29.30 18.35
N ALA A 560 -52.33 -29.28 17.16
CA ALA A 560 -51.73 -29.80 15.94
C ALA A 560 -50.46 -29.03 15.54
N ARG A 561 -50.45 -27.70 15.73
CA ARG A 561 -49.28 -26.84 15.52
C ARG A 561 -48.15 -27.22 16.47
N THR A 562 -48.39 -27.29 17.77
CA THR A 562 -47.37 -27.66 18.76
C THR A 562 -46.78 -29.04 18.46
N ALA A 563 -47.62 -30.03 18.11
CA ALA A 563 -47.14 -31.35 17.72
C ALA A 563 -46.29 -31.33 16.43
N ALA A 564 -46.65 -30.49 15.45
CA ALA A 564 -45.85 -30.31 14.24
C ALA A 564 -44.49 -29.66 14.53
N LEU A 565 -44.46 -28.62 15.37
CA LEU A 565 -43.22 -27.94 15.78
C LEU A 565 -42.31 -28.87 16.59
N ALA A 566 -42.86 -29.71 17.47
CA ALA A 566 -42.09 -30.71 18.21
C ALA A 566 -41.39 -31.71 17.28
N ARG A 567 -42.08 -32.22 16.25
CA ARG A 567 -41.47 -33.10 15.23
C ARG A 567 -40.38 -32.39 14.43
N LEU A 568 -40.57 -31.10 14.12
CA LEU A 568 -39.54 -30.30 13.45
C LEU A 568 -38.34 -30.04 14.37
N ALA A 569 -38.55 -29.80 15.67
CA ALA A 569 -37.49 -29.64 16.65
C ALA A 569 -36.60 -30.88 16.76
N GLU A 570 -37.20 -32.08 16.83
CA GLU A 570 -36.47 -33.34 16.82
C GLU A 570 -35.65 -33.52 15.53
N ARG A 571 -36.27 -33.29 14.37
CA ARG A 571 -35.58 -33.36 13.07
C ARG A 571 -34.48 -32.32 12.90
N ALA A 572 -34.59 -31.17 13.56
CA ALA A 572 -33.58 -30.11 13.47
C ALA A 572 -32.25 -30.52 14.12
N VAL A 573 -32.29 -31.42 15.11
CA VAL A 573 -31.12 -31.85 15.90
C VAL A 573 -30.69 -33.31 15.68
N THR A 574 -31.40 -34.05 14.83
CA THR A 574 -31.13 -35.47 14.51
C THR A 574 -30.81 -35.69 13.03
N GLY A 575 -30.21 -36.84 12.69
CA GLY A 575 -29.90 -37.21 11.31
C GLY A 575 -29.00 -36.18 10.61
N THR A 576 -29.38 -35.76 9.40
CA THR A 576 -28.71 -34.66 8.65
C THR A 576 -29.14 -33.27 9.11
N GLY A 577 -30.09 -33.18 10.05
CA GLY A 577 -30.73 -31.93 10.44
C GLY A 577 -31.64 -31.34 9.34
N ILE A 578 -32.44 -30.35 9.73
CA ILE A 578 -33.22 -29.50 8.82
C ILE A 578 -32.92 -28.02 9.08
N ARG A 579 -33.20 -27.18 8.09
CA ARG A 579 -33.29 -25.72 8.27
C ARG A 579 -34.76 -25.32 8.24
N PRO A 580 -35.34 -24.80 9.34
CA PRO A 580 -36.72 -24.33 9.33
C PRO A 580 -36.84 -23.12 8.41
N VAL A 581 -37.89 -23.05 7.59
CA VAL A 581 -38.19 -21.90 6.74
C VAL A 581 -39.52 -21.30 7.18
N THR A 582 -39.48 -20.03 7.56
CA THR A 582 -40.61 -19.22 8.02
C THR A 582 -41.01 -18.20 6.95
N GLU A 583 -42.12 -17.49 7.18
CA GLU A 583 -42.43 -16.30 6.40
C GLU A 583 -41.33 -15.24 6.60
N ARG A 584 -40.95 -14.56 5.51
CA ARG A 584 -39.83 -13.64 5.50
C ARG A 584 -40.15 -12.39 6.32
N ILE A 585 -39.48 -12.23 7.46
CA ILE A 585 -39.61 -11.07 8.37
C ILE A 585 -38.27 -10.31 8.39
N PRO A 586 -38.25 -8.98 8.55
CA PRO A 586 -37.00 -8.24 8.74
C PRO A 586 -36.16 -8.83 9.91
N PRO A 587 -34.86 -9.13 9.70
CA PRO A 587 -34.01 -9.73 10.73
C PRO A 587 -33.90 -8.88 12.01
N CYS A 588 -33.78 -9.51 13.17
CA CYS A 588 -33.51 -8.84 14.45
C CYS A 588 -32.04 -8.98 14.89
N THR A 589 -31.57 -8.15 15.82
CA THR A 589 -30.17 -8.18 16.29
C THR A 589 -30.03 -9.26 17.35
N LEU A 590 -29.32 -10.33 17.03
CA LEU A 590 -29.11 -11.46 17.93
C LEU A 590 -27.61 -11.73 18.12
N PRO A 591 -27.18 -12.26 19.28
CA PRO A 591 -25.80 -12.70 19.49
C PRO A 591 -25.33 -13.60 18.34
N PRO A 592 -24.10 -13.48 17.84
CA PRO A 592 -23.62 -14.25 16.70
C PRO A 592 -23.51 -15.75 17.02
N SER A 593 -23.62 -16.62 16.02
CA SER A 593 -23.53 -18.07 16.24
C SER A 593 -22.10 -18.47 16.63
N PRO A 594 -21.88 -19.05 17.83
CA PRO A 594 -20.52 -19.21 18.34
C PRO A 594 -19.69 -20.26 17.60
N LEU A 595 -18.46 -19.89 17.29
CA LEU A 595 -17.40 -20.78 16.82
C LEU A 595 -16.65 -21.42 18.01
N ALA A 596 -15.71 -22.32 17.72
CA ALA A 596 -14.88 -23.01 18.71
C ALA A 596 -13.41 -22.61 18.52
N PRO A 597 -13.07 -21.33 18.76
CA PRO A 597 -11.74 -20.82 18.47
C PRO A 597 -10.68 -21.49 19.35
N ARG A 598 -9.50 -21.72 18.78
CA ARG A 598 -8.33 -22.25 19.48
C ARG A 598 -7.27 -21.16 19.60
N HIS A 599 -6.39 -21.32 20.58
CA HIS A 599 -5.29 -20.39 20.76
C HIS A 599 -4.25 -20.55 19.66
N HIS A 600 -3.98 -19.45 18.94
CA HIS A 600 -3.01 -19.34 17.87
C HIS A 600 -2.06 -18.17 18.20
N TRP A 601 -0.88 -18.48 18.71
CA TRP A 601 0.07 -17.45 19.12
C TRP A 601 1.48 -17.76 18.64
N VAL A 602 2.25 -16.72 18.32
CA VAL A 602 3.62 -16.89 17.78
C VAL A 602 4.59 -17.29 18.89
N VAL A 603 4.32 -16.85 20.12
CA VAL A 603 5.10 -17.19 21.31
C VAL A 603 4.52 -18.44 21.98
N ASP A 604 5.37 -19.40 22.28
CA ASP A 604 5.05 -20.53 23.16
C ASP A 604 5.04 -20.07 24.61
N GLU A 605 3.84 -19.83 25.14
CA GLU A 605 3.65 -19.33 26.50
C GLU A 605 4.05 -20.34 27.59
N SER A 606 4.12 -21.65 27.27
CA SER A 606 4.58 -22.67 28.22
C SER A 606 6.03 -22.46 28.62
N ALA A 607 6.84 -21.86 27.74
CA ALA A 607 8.23 -21.52 28.00
C ALA A 607 8.38 -20.38 29.04
N ARG A 608 7.34 -19.57 29.30
CA ARG A 608 7.36 -18.51 30.33
C ARG A 608 7.33 -19.06 31.76
N GLN A 609 6.84 -20.29 31.96
CA GLN A 609 6.73 -20.91 33.29
C GLN A 609 8.04 -21.55 33.78
N LEU A 610 9.00 -21.81 32.90
CA LEU A 610 10.27 -22.48 33.24
C LEU A 610 11.28 -21.62 34.04
N VAL A 611 10.95 -20.35 34.34
CA VAL A 611 11.83 -19.41 35.06
C VAL A 611 11.41 -19.24 36.54
N GLY A 612 10.33 -19.89 36.97
CA GLY A 612 9.86 -19.82 38.35
C GLY A 612 10.03 -21.15 39.07
N GLU A 613 11.27 -21.57 39.37
CA GLU A 613 11.52 -22.51 40.47
C GLU A 613 12.98 -22.60 40.95
N ASP A 614 13.98 -22.04 40.25
CA ASP A 614 15.37 -22.06 40.73
C ASP A 614 16.09 -20.71 40.57
N GLY A 615 16.54 -20.14 41.69
CA GLY A 615 17.75 -19.29 41.73
C GLY A 615 17.55 -17.79 41.90
N ASP A 616 17.62 -17.35 43.16
CA ASP A 616 17.95 -15.99 43.61
C ASP A 616 19.30 -15.53 43.02
N ASP A 617 19.31 -14.51 42.17
CA ASP A 617 20.51 -13.70 41.94
C ASP A 617 20.12 -12.32 41.38
N ARG A 618 20.03 -11.34 42.27
CA ARG A 618 20.04 -9.92 41.90
C ARG A 618 21.50 -9.52 41.65
N PRO A 619 21.88 -8.98 40.48
CA PRO A 619 23.21 -8.43 40.33
C PRO A 619 23.29 -7.07 41.04
N GLY A 620 24.14 -7.00 42.06
CA GLY A 620 24.61 -5.75 42.67
C GLY A 620 25.56 -4.98 41.74
N PRO A 621 25.89 -3.72 42.07
CA PRO A 621 26.65 -2.84 41.19
C PRO A 621 28.13 -3.24 41.17
N VAL A 622 28.75 -3.27 39.99
CA VAL A 622 30.17 -3.63 39.83
C VAL A 622 30.98 -2.40 39.45
N GLU A 623 31.93 -2.06 40.33
CA GLU A 623 33.00 -1.10 40.15
C GLU A 623 34.09 -1.62 39.20
N SER A 624 34.75 -0.68 38.54
CA SER A 624 35.94 -0.79 37.67
C SER A 624 37.18 -1.36 38.36
N VAL A 625 38.03 -2.17 37.67
CA VAL A 625 39.52 -2.10 37.68
C VAL A 625 40.12 -2.87 36.47
N SER A 626 41.27 -2.37 36.01
CA SER A 626 42.17 -2.60 34.86
C SER A 626 43.01 -3.90 34.75
N GLU A 627 43.40 -4.18 33.49
CA GLU A 627 44.58 -4.83 32.85
C GLU A 627 45.65 -5.63 33.65
N SER A 628 46.07 -6.81 33.11
CA SER A 628 47.44 -7.07 32.59
C SER A 628 47.69 -8.52 32.07
N GLU A 629 48.34 -8.61 30.89
CA GLU A 629 49.13 -9.66 30.16
C GLU A 629 49.86 -10.79 30.96
N SER A 630 50.38 -11.94 30.45
CA SER A 630 50.51 -12.70 29.17
C SER A 630 51.21 -14.09 29.48
N PRO A 631 51.81 -14.91 28.56
CA PRO A 631 51.33 -16.25 28.18
C PRO A 631 52.32 -17.45 28.39
N GLY A 632 51.87 -18.69 28.16
CA GLY A 632 52.71 -19.91 28.20
C GLY A 632 52.33 -20.99 27.16
N THR A 633 53.36 -21.49 26.47
CA THR A 633 53.41 -22.32 25.26
C THR A 633 53.08 -23.82 25.40
N ALA A 634 52.64 -24.42 24.28
CA ALA A 634 52.29 -25.83 24.03
C ALA A 634 53.48 -26.81 23.91
N PRO A 635 53.22 -28.15 23.85
CA PRO A 635 53.69 -28.91 22.67
C PRO A 635 52.76 -30.04 22.13
N GLU A 636 53.03 -30.38 20.86
CA GLU A 636 52.51 -31.37 19.86
C GLU A 636 52.55 -32.88 20.27
N ALA A 637 52.03 -33.92 19.59
CA ALA A 637 51.52 -34.23 18.22
C ALA A 637 50.63 -35.53 18.28
N VAL A 638 49.45 -35.68 17.62
CA VAL A 638 49.11 -36.15 16.22
C VAL A 638 49.40 -37.67 15.96
N PRO A 639 48.63 -38.51 15.17
CA PRO A 639 47.56 -38.23 14.17
C PRO A 639 46.30 -39.16 14.14
N ARG A 640 45.21 -38.68 13.49
CA ARG A 640 44.68 -39.27 12.22
C ARG A 640 43.50 -38.50 11.59
N THR A 641 43.79 -37.95 10.41
CA THR A 641 42.98 -37.77 9.18
C THR A 641 41.65 -36.98 9.23
N THR A 642 41.70 -35.75 8.70
CA THR A 642 40.54 -34.94 8.27
C THR A 642 40.70 -34.48 6.81
N ARG A 643 39.56 -34.34 6.13
CA ARG A 643 39.40 -33.89 4.75
C ARG A 643 39.17 -32.36 4.77
N GLU A 644 40.16 -31.61 4.28
CA GLU A 644 40.24 -30.17 3.97
C GLU A 644 39.22 -29.72 2.88
N ASP A 645 38.84 -28.44 2.66
CA ASP A 645 38.82 -27.20 3.47
C ASP A 645 38.11 -26.06 2.66
N ARG A 646 37.56 -25.06 3.37
CA ARG A 646 37.42 -23.58 3.15
C ARG A 646 37.08 -22.95 1.77
N ALA A 647 36.11 -22.01 1.78
CA ALA A 647 35.93 -20.99 0.74
C ALA A 647 37.05 -19.93 0.82
N SER A 648 37.84 -19.76 -0.25
CA SER A 648 38.84 -18.69 -0.36
C SER A 648 38.22 -17.38 -0.85
N VAL A 649 38.90 -16.23 -0.67
CA VAL A 649 38.45 -14.93 -1.23
C VAL A 649 38.24 -15.06 -2.73
N ALA A 650 39.16 -15.78 -3.38
CA ALA A 650 39.06 -16.08 -4.80
C ALA A 650 37.72 -16.75 -5.13
N SER A 651 37.25 -17.72 -4.32
CA SER A 651 35.93 -18.37 -4.53
C SER A 651 34.78 -17.38 -4.39
N VAL A 652 34.78 -16.53 -3.36
CA VAL A 652 33.71 -15.54 -3.13
C VAL A 652 33.68 -14.53 -4.28
N VAL A 653 34.82 -13.94 -4.62
CA VAL A 653 34.92 -12.97 -5.72
C VAL A 653 34.54 -13.62 -7.04
N LEU A 654 35.01 -14.83 -7.34
CA LEU A 654 34.67 -15.55 -8.58
C LEU A 654 33.16 -15.87 -8.64
N GLU A 655 32.54 -16.28 -7.55
CA GLU A 655 31.09 -16.52 -7.47
C GLU A 655 30.28 -15.24 -7.65
N GLU A 656 30.71 -14.14 -7.05
CA GLU A 656 30.03 -12.85 -7.15
C GLU A 656 30.18 -12.22 -8.53
N VAL A 657 31.37 -12.31 -9.13
CA VAL A 657 31.62 -11.92 -10.52
C VAL A 657 30.81 -12.82 -11.46
N SER A 658 30.79 -14.13 -11.23
CA SER A 658 29.99 -15.10 -12.00
C SER A 658 28.49 -14.82 -11.92
N ARG A 659 27.99 -14.40 -10.75
CA ARG A 659 26.58 -14.13 -10.49
C ARG A 659 26.15 -12.78 -11.07
N THR A 660 26.83 -11.71 -10.66
CA THR A 660 26.52 -10.33 -11.07
C THR A 660 26.72 -10.19 -12.57
N GLY A 661 27.88 -10.61 -13.03
CA GLY A 661 28.17 -10.71 -14.42
C GLY A 661 28.02 -12.14 -14.89
N VAL A 662 26.87 -12.80 -14.71
CA VAL A 662 26.36 -14.01 -15.41
C VAL A 662 27.37 -14.83 -16.28
N PHE A 663 28.53 -15.23 -15.77
CA PHE A 663 29.59 -15.97 -16.47
C PHE A 663 29.77 -17.33 -15.79
N PRO A 664 30.03 -18.45 -16.50
CA PRO A 664 30.38 -19.71 -15.86
C PRO A 664 31.66 -19.56 -15.04
N LEU A 665 31.66 -20.08 -13.81
CA LEU A 665 32.83 -20.08 -12.92
C LEU A 665 34.08 -20.67 -13.60
N GLU A 666 33.91 -21.70 -14.41
CA GLU A 666 34.98 -22.40 -15.14
C GLU A 666 35.71 -21.52 -16.17
N GLY A 667 35.10 -20.40 -16.58
CA GLY A 667 35.65 -19.48 -17.59
C GLY A 667 36.33 -18.22 -17.03
N LEU A 668 36.40 -18.07 -15.71
CA LEU A 668 36.95 -16.88 -15.06
C LEU A 668 38.38 -17.15 -14.55
N SER A 669 39.29 -16.19 -14.72
CA SER A 669 40.68 -16.28 -14.24
C SER A 669 41.08 -15.04 -13.45
N GLU A 670 42.08 -15.15 -12.57
CA GLU A 670 42.57 -13.99 -11.80
C GLU A 670 43.15 -12.87 -12.68
N ARG A 671 43.51 -13.15 -13.93
CA ARG A 671 44.02 -12.12 -14.86
C ARG A 671 42.91 -11.36 -15.59
N THR A 672 41.67 -11.84 -15.49
CA THR A 672 40.53 -11.33 -16.23
C THR A 672 40.10 -9.98 -15.65
N ALA A 673 40.03 -8.94 -16.48
CA ALA A 673 39.59 -7.60 -16.11
C ALA A 673 38.07 -7.47 -16.04
N LEU A 674 37.52 -6.84 -15.00
CA LEU A 674 36.07 -6.73 -14.81
C LEU A 674 35.42 -5.83 -15.85
N VAL A 675 36.06 -4.69 -16.15
CA VAL A 675 35.53 -3.73 -17.12
C VAL A 675 35.90 -4.15 -18.53
N THR A 676 37.20 -4.33 -18.81
CA THR A 676 37.70 -4.55 -20.17
C THR A 676 37.46 -5.97 -20.71
N ASP A 677 37.55 -7.02 -19.88
CA ASP A 677 37.32 -8.40 -20.36
C ASP A 677 35.88 -8.89 -20.12
N LEU A 678 35.24 -8.46 -19.02
CA LEU A 678 33.91 -8.95 -18.61
C LEU A 678 32.75 -7.96 -18.87
N GLY A 679 33.05 -6.71 -19.20
CA GLY A 679 32.05 -5.70 -19.56
C GLY A 679 31.17 -5.24 -18.40
N PHE A 680 31.68 -5.19 -17.16
CA PHE A 680 30.92 -4.63 -16.03
C PHE A 680 30.78 -3.10 -16.17
N ASP A 681 29.54 -2.62 -16.16
CA ASP A 681 29.22 -1.18 -16.09
C ASP A 681 29.24 -0.66 -14.62
N SER A 682 29.20 0.66 -14.42
CA SER A 682 29.29 1.28 -13.09
C SER A 682 28.23 0.78 -12.11
N LEU A 683 27.03 0.47 -12.60
CA LEU A 683 25.93 -0.05 -11.79
C LEU A 683 26.15 -1.54 -11.45
N MET A 684 26.75 -2.33 -12.34
CA MET A 684 27.13 -3.73 -12.09
C MET A 684 28.31 -3.79 -11.13
N LEU A 685 29.25 -2.85 -11.22
CA LEU A 685 30.34 -2.71 -10.26
C LEU A 685 29.81 -2.32 -8.88
N GLN A 686 28.85 -1.39 -8.81
CA GLN A 686 28.20 -1.04 -7.56
C GLN A 686 27.39 -2.21 -6.97
N GLU A 687 26.67 -2.96 -7.82
CA GLU A 687 25.99 -4.19 -7.41
C GLU A 687 26.99 -5.25 -6.94
N LEU A 688 28.11 -5.41 -7.65
CA LEU A 688 29.20 -6.33 -7.31
C LEU A 688 29.85 -5.95 -5.98
N GLU A 689 30.16 -4.67 -5.76
CA GLU A 689 30.69 -4.15 -4.49
C GLU A 689 29.72 -4.43 -3.36
N THR A 690 28.44 -4.11 -3.56
CA THR A 690 27.38 -4.33 -2.57
C THR A 690 27.23 -5.82 -2.26
N ASN A 691 27.31 -6.69 -3.27
CA ASN A 691 27.14 -8.13 -3.10
C ASN A 691 28.39 -8.82 -2.53
N ILE A 692 29.60 -8.35 -2.86
CA ILE A 692 30.84 -8.75 -2.20
C ILE A 692 30.83 -8.27 -0.76
N GLY A 693 30.45 -7.01 -0.49
CA GLY A 693 30.31 -6.46 0.86
C GLY A 693 29.30 -7.21 1.73
N LYS A 694 28.21 -7.74 1.14
CA LYS A 694 27.29 -8.66 1.84
C LYS A 694 27.95 -9.97 2.28
N ARG A 695 29.01 -10.43 1.60
CA ARG A 695 29.72 -11.70 1.88
C ARG A 695 31.08 -11.51 2.57
N LEU A 696 31.68 -10.34 2.42
CA LEU A 696 32.91 -9.85 3.03
C LEU A 696 32.61 -8.48 3.65
N PRO A 697 32.02 -8.46 4.87
CA PRO A 697 31.68 -7.21 5.57
C PRO A 697 32.93 -6.33 5.73
N GLY A 698 32.82 -5.02 5.51
CA GLY A 698 34.00 -4.13 5.49
C GLY A 698 34.50 -3.77 4.10
N PHE A 699 34.10 -4.53 3.08
CA PHE A 699 34.63 -4.33 1.73
C PHE A 699 33.94 -3.15 1.05
N ARG A 700 34.67 -2.04 0.94
CA ARG A 700 34.42 -0.94 0.00
C ARG A 700 35.74 -0.48 -0.59
N THR A 701 35.74 -0.16 -1.87
CA THR A 701 36.96 0.32 -2.53
C THR A 701 36.65 1.20 -3.73
N ASP A 702 37.23 2.40 -3.72
CA ASP A 702 37.18 3.31 -4.87
C ASP A 702 37.96 2.75 -6.08
N GLU A 703 38.88 1.79 -5.86
CA GLU A 703 39.62 1.11 -6.94
C GLU A 703 38.72 0.22 -7.81
N LEU A 704 37.50 -0.13 -7.37
CA LEU A 704 36.59 -0.98 -8.15
C LEU A 704 36.12 -0.32 -9.45
N HIS A 705 36.13 1.02 -9.47
CA HIS A 705 35.79 1.82 -10.65
C HIS A 705 37.00 2.07 -11.55
N SER A 706 38.18 1.48 -11.24
CA SER A 706 39.35 1.55 -12.11
C SER A 706 39.16 0.66 -13.36
N PRO A 707 39.45 1.15 -14.58
CA PRO A 707 39.26 0.38 -15.81
C PRO A 707 40.15 -0.88 -15.89
N ASP A 708 41.27 -0.90 -15.16
CA ASP A 708 42.24 -2.00 -15.14
C ASP A 708 42.00 -3.00 -13.98
N ILE A 709 40.87 -2.90 -13.29
CA ILE A 709 40.59 -3.78 -12.16
C ILE A 709 40.42 -5.24 -12.65
N THR A 710 41.35 -6.10 -12.25
CA THR A 710 41.29 -7.55 -12.53
C THR A 710 40.60 -8.32 -11.42
N ILE A 711 40.05 -9.49 -11.71
CA ILE A 711 39.54 -10.42 -10.68
C ILE A 711 40.63 -10.68 -9.65
N GLY A 712 41.89 -10.86 -10.04
CA GLY A 712 43.02 -11.06 -9.12
C GLY A 712 43.33 -9.83 -8.27
N ARG A 713 43.23 -8.62 -8.85
CA ARG A 713 43.35 -7.36 -8.07
C ARG A 713 42.17 -7.20 -7.12
N LEU A 714 40.95 -7.52 -7.55
CA LEU A 714 39.76 -7.52 -6.72
C LEU A 714 39.85 -8.56 -5.59
N VAL A 715 40.39 -9.75 -5.86
CA VAL A 715 40.72 -10.77 -4.85
C VAL A 715 41.80 -10.27 -3.89
N THR A 716 42.76 -9.47 -4.36
CA THR A 716 43.79 -8.87 -3.51
C THR A 716 43.20 -7.76 -2.64
N LEU A 717 42.32 -6.92 -3.19
CA LEU A 717 41.64 -5.84 -2.46
C LEU A 717 40.64 -6.40 -1.43
N ALA A 718 39.93 -7.47 -1.79
CA ALA A 718 39.07 -8.22 -0.89
C ALA A 718 39.86 -9.14 0.07
N GLY A 719 41.15 -9.37 -0.23
CA GLY A 719 42.10 -10.19 0.50
C GLY A 719 42.17 -9.91 2.00
N PRO A 720 42.44 -8.65 2.40
CA PRO A 720 42.43 -8.19 3.78
C PRO A 720 41.09 -8.37 4.51
N HIS A 721 39.99 -8.48 3.76
CA HIS A 721 38.64 -8.64 4.29
C HIS A 721 38.22 -10.12 4.38
N LEU A 722 39.13 -11.05 4.07
CA LEU A 722 38.94 -12.46 4.36
C LEU A 722 39.11 -12.71 5.86
N THR A 723 37.99 -12.77 6.56
CA THR A 723 37.95 -13.39 7.88
C THR A 723 38.10 -14.90 7.73
N GLU A 724 39.00 -15.53 8.51
CA GLU A 724 38.97 -16.99 8.71
C GLU A 724 37.54 -17.44 9.09
N PRO A 725 37.13 -18.69 8.78
CA PRO A 725 35.79 -19.13 9.17
C PRO A 725 35.67 -19.03 10.69
N PRO A 726 34.64 -18.32 11.21
CA PRO A 726 34.51 -18.11 12.64
C PRO A 726 34.26 -19.44 13.35
N ALA A 727 34.77 -19.58 14.58
CA ALA A 727 34.35 -20.65 15.47
C ALA A 727 32.82 -20.59 15.64
N PRO A 728 32.11 -21.73 15.82
CA PRO A 728 30.66 -21.75 15.86
C PRO A 728 30.14 -20.84 16.99
N GLY A 729 29.64 -19.66 16.63
CA GLY A 729 29.19 -18.65 17.59
C GLY A 729 29.55 -17.20 17.25
N GLU A 730 30.47 -16.94 16.32
CA GLU A 730 30.80 -15.57 15.91
C GLU A 730 29.92 -15.10 14.75
N VAL A 731 28.98 -14.21 15.06
CA VAL A 731 28.26 -13.42 14.07
C VAL A 731 29.23 -12.36 13.58
N LEU A 732 29.65 -12.46 12.31
CA LEU A 732 30.41 -11.40 11.64
C LEU A 732 29.70 -10.06 11.87
N PRO A 733 30.43 -8.97 12.21
CA PRO A 733 29.80 -7.67 12.39
C PRO A 733 29.06 -7.35 11.11
N ARG A 734 27.76 -7.08 11.22
CA ARG A 734 27.09 -6.37 10.14
C ARG A 734 27.68 -4.97 10.20
N GLU A 735 28.40 -4.58 9.17
CA GLU A 735 28.52 -3.16 8.88
C GLU A 735 27.10 -2.65 8.73
N GLU A 736 26.66 -1.87 9.71
CA GLU A 736 25.59 -0.93 9.47
C GLU A 736 26.02 -0.09 8.27
N PRO A 737 25.20 0.01 7.20
CA PRO A 737 25.45 1.05 6.20
C PRO A 737 25.55 2.36 6.98
N GLY A 738 26.70 3.04 6.88
CA GLY A 738 27.02 4.23 7.66
C GLY A 738 25.79 5.10 7.82
N ALA A 739 25.36 5.23 9.07
CA ALA A 739 24.11 5.86 9.45
C ALA A 739 24.16 7.34 9.08
N ASP A 740 23.64 7.66 7.91
CA ASP A 740 23.28 9.00 7.52
C ASP A 740 21.74 9.12 7.46
N TRP A 741 21.05 8.46 8.38
CA TRP A 741 19.61 8.54 8.49
C TRP A 741 19.21 8.51 9.96
N GLU A 742 18.63 9.61 10.45
CA GLU A 742 18.15 9.69 11.81
C GLU A 742 16.68 9.24 11.89
N ASP A 743 16.45 8.12 12.57
CA ASP A 743 15.14 7.45 12.71
C ASP A 743 14.05 8.28 13.44
N GLY A 744 14.37 9.49 13.91
CA GLY A 744 13.47 10.37 14.67
C GLY A 744 12.66 11.37 13.84
N THR A 745 13.06 11.65 12.60
CA THR A 745 12.40 12.63 11.69
C THR A 745 12.12 12.10 10.29
N ALA A 746 12.69 10.94 9.93
CA ALA A 746 12.57 10.19 8.67
C ALA A 746 11.75 10.90 7.58
N CYS A 747 12.32 11.97 7.05
CA CYS A 747 11.82 12.69 5.89
C CYS A 747 12.56 12.20 4.65
N VAL A 748 11.94 12.32 3.47
CA VAL A 748 12.68 12.14 2.21
C VAL A 748 13.89 13.08 2.15
N ASP A 749 13.77 14.26 2.77
CA ASP A 749 14.84 15.24 2.85
C ASP A 749 16.07 14.76 3.64
N ASP A 750 15.91 13.76 4.53
CA ASP A 750 16.98 13.23 5.38
C ASP A 750 17.83 12.16 4.66
N PHE A 751 17.44 11.78 3.44
CA PHE A 751 18.13 10.73 2.68
C PHE A 751 19.57 11.17 2.37
N PRO A 752 20.58 10.29 2.53
CA PRO A 752 21.96 10.58 2.15
C PRO A 752 22.07 11.08 0.69
N GLU A 753 21.22 10.58 -0.21
CA GLU A 753 21.14 10.99 -1.61
C GLU A 753 20.66 12.45 -1.76
N VAL A 754 19.76 12.91 -0.88
CA VAL A 754 19.29 14.32 -0.87
C VAL A 754 20.40 15.23 -0.36
N ARG A 755 21.09 14.86 0.72
CA ARG A 755 22.26 15.62 1.21
C ARG A 755 23.38 15.70 0.17
N GLN A 756 23.72 14.58 -0.49
CA GLN A 756 24.69 14.56 -1.59
C GLN A 756 24.22 15.39 -2.80
N PHE A 757 22.92 15.51 -3.04
CA PHE A 757 22.38 16.37 -4.08
C PHE A 757 22.51 17.85 -3.69
N GLU A 758 22.19 18.23 -2.46
CA GLU A 758 22.34 19.59 -1.93
C GLU A 758 23.81 20.04 -1.92
N GLU A 759 24.74 19.18 -1.49
CA GLU A 759 26.17 19.47 -1.52
C GLU A 759 26.69 19.73 -2.95
N ARG A 760 26.19 18.95 -3.92
CA ARG A 760 26.49 19.16 -5.35
C ARG A 760 25.93 20.48 -5.86
N LEU A 761 24.69 20.84 -5.50
CA LEU A 761 24.10 22.14 -5.83
C LEU A 761 24.91 23.30 -5.24
N ASP A 762 25.32 23.20 -3.96
CA ASP A 762 26.13 24.21 -3.28
C ASP A 762 27.53 24.36 -3.88
N HIS A 763 28.13 23.25 -4.34
CA HIS A 763 29.41 23.30 -5.04
C HIS A 763 29.27 24.04 -6.38
N MET A 764 28.22 23.74 -7.15
CA MET A 764 27.93 24.45 -8.40
C MET A 764 27.64 25.94 -8.16
N ALA A 765 26.81 26.29 -7.16
CA ALA A 765 26.50 27.67 -6.83
C ALA A 765 27.75 28.50 -6.44
N ARG A 766 28.72 27.88 -5.75
CA ARG A 766 30.00 28.51 -5.38
C ARG A 766 30.94 28.76 -6.55
N SER A 767 30.77 28.04 -7.67
CA SER A 767 31.58 28.24 -8.88
C SER A 767 31.21 29.51 -9.67
N GLY A 768 30.11 30.18 -9.30
CA GLY A 768 29.61 31.39 -9.97
C GLY A 768 28.90 31.12 -11.30
N ALA A 769 28.73 29.84 -11.67
CA ALA A 769 27.94 29.39 -12.81
C ALA A 769 26.45 29.32 -12.44
N ASP A 770 25.57 29.81 -13.31
CA ASP A 770 24.12 29.69 -13.12
C ASP A 770 23.70 28.24 -13.41
N PHE A 771 22.77 27.69 -12.63
CA PHE A 771 22.31 26.32 -12.87
C PHE A 771 21.65 26.24 -14.27
N PRO A 772 22.19 25.45 -15.22
CA PRO A 772 21.80 25.53 -16.63
C PRO A 772 20.43 24.89 -16.91
N TYR A 773 19.87 24.18 -15.93
CA TYR A 773 18.59 23.47 -16.01
C TYR A 773 17.44 24.28 -15.40
N PHE A 774 16.20 23.88 -15.69
CA PHE A 774 14.96 24.54 -15.22
C PHE A 774 14.81 26.02 -15.63
N ARG A 775 15.47 26.43 -16.72
CA ARG A 775 15.28 27.76 -17.30
C ARG A 775 13.83 27.95 -17.75
N VAL A 776 13.25 29.10 -17.43
CA VAL A 776 11.85 29.40 -17.74
C VAL A 776 11.73 29.97 -19.15
N HIS A 777 11.27 29.13 -20.07
CA HIS A 777 10.99 29.52 -21.45
C HIS A 777 9.62 30.23 -21.56
N GLN A 778 9.55 31.24 -22.41
CA GLN A 778 8.34 31.99 -22.71
C GLN A 778 7.86 31.65 -24.13
N GLY A 779 6.67 31.06 -24.24
CA GLY A 779 6.09 30.66 -25.52
C GLY A 779 6.67 29.34 -26.07
N ASN A 780 6.56 29.14 -27.37
CA ASN A 780 6.97 27.89 -28.02
C ASN A 780 8.49 27.82 -28.16
N ILE A 781 9.07 26.67 -27.87
CA ILE A 781 10.49 26.38 -28.09
C ILE A 781 10.65 25.79 -29.49
N ARG A 782 11.22 26.57 -30.41
CA ARG A 782 11.51 26.18 -31.80
C ARG A 782 13.03 26.05 -31.98
N ASP A 783 13.51 26.33 -33.19
CA ASP A 783 14.89 26.71 -33.46
C ASP A 783 15.38 27.87 -32.56
N THR A 784 14.44 28.69 -32.09
CA THR A 784 14.64 29.77 -31.14
C THR A 784 13.72 29.67 -29.92
N THR A 785 14.06 30.37 -28.85
CA THR A 785 13.23 30.48 -27.64
C THR A 785 13.43 31.82 -26.95
N VAL A 786 12.55 32.17 -26.00
CA VAL A 786 12.64 33.41 -25.22
C VAL A 786 12.78 33.07 -23.75
N ILE A 787 13.78 33.63 -23.08
CA ILE A 787 14.01 33.48 -21.63
C ILE A 787 14.22 34.87 -21.05
N GLY A 788 13.46 35.23 -20.01
CA GLY A 788 13.55 36.56 -19.39
C GLY A 788 13.31 37.72 -20.37
N GLY A 789 12.47 37.52 -21.39
CA GLY A 789 12.20 38.52 -22.44
C GLY A 789 13.28 38.66 -23.52
N ARG A 790 14.39 37.92 -23.42
CA ARG A 790 15.48 37.92 -24.42
C ARG A 790 15.36 36.69 -25.34
N PRO A 791 15.52 36.84 -26.67
CA PRO A 791 15.55 35.72 -27.59
C PRO A 791 16.90 34.99 -27.58
N TYR A 792 16.86 33.68 -27.74
CA TYR A 792 18.00 32.76 -27.80
C TYR A 792 17.84 31.81 -28.98
N LEU A 793 18.96 31.47 -29.60
CA LEU A 793 19.05 30.33 -30.51
C LEU A 793 19.09 29.04 -29.68
N SER A 794 18.19 28.12 -29.97
CA SER A 794 17.92 26.95 -29.12
C SER A 794 18.35 25.66 -29.80
N PHE A 795 19.25 24.93 -29.14
CA PHE A 795 19.62 23.56 -29.47
C PHE A 795 19.28 22.57 -28.32
N GLY A 796 18.55 23.03 -27.30
CA GLY A 796 18.08 22.22 -26.16
C GLY A 796 16.65 21.69 -26.32
N SER A 797 16.11 21.67 -27.54
CA SER A 797 14.73 21.27 -27.83
C SER A 797 14.68 20.05 -28.72
N TYR A 798 13.77 19.12 -28.43
CA TYR A 798 13.50 17.96 -29.28
C TYR A 798 12.54 18.24 -30.46
N ASN A 799 12.32 19.51 -30.79
CA ASN A 799 11.50 19.93 -31.93
C ASN A 799 12.25 19.75 -33.28
N TYR A 800 12.66 18.51 -33.57
CA TYR A 800 13.50 18.15 -34.70
C TYR A 800 12.95 18.61 -36.06
N LEU A 801 11.62 18.62 -36.22
CA LEU A 801 10.96 18.90 -37.50
C LEU A 801 10.19 20.23 -37.52
N GLY A 802 10.30 21.04 -36.47
CA GLY A 802 9.55 22.30 -36.37
C GLY A 802 8.04 22.10 -36.23
N LEU A 803 7.60 20.95 -35.73
CA LEU A 803 6.18 20.63 -35.62
C LEU A 803 5.58 21.11 -34.29
N SER A 804 6.40 21.29 -33.25
CA SER A 804 5.96 21.89 -31.99
C SER A 804 5.63 23.37 -32.20
N GLY A 805 4.32 23.67 -32.24
CA GLY A 805 3.81 25.00 -32.54
C GLY A 805 3.48 25.27 -34.00
N HIS A 806 3.50 24.25 -34.86
CA HIS A 806 3.03 24.34 -36.24
C HIS A 806 1.53 24.66 -36.28
N PRO A 807 1.06 25.58 -37.15
CA PRO A 807 -0.35 26.01 -37.17
C PRO A 807 -1.35 24.85 -37.32
N ALA A 808 -1.08 23.90 -38.21
CA ALA A 808 -1.97 22.75 -38.42
C ALA A 808 -2.01 21.80 -37.21
N VAL A 809 -0.91 21.66 -36.47
CA VAL A 809 -0.88 20.86 -35.23
C VAL A 809 -1.70 21.57 -34.16
N ASN A 810 -1.52 22.89 -33.99
CA ASN A 810 -2.30 23.68 -33.03
C ASN A 810 -3.79 23.68 -33.36
N GLU A 811 -4.16 23.78 -34.64
CA GLU A 811 -5.55 23.73 -35.09
C GLU A 811 -6.19 22.38 -34.79
N ALA A 812 -5.50 21.26 -35.09
CA ALA A 812 -5.97 19.92 -34.75
C ALA A 812 -6.14 19.73 -33.24
N VAL A 813 -5.24 20.30 -32.43
CA VAL A 813 -5.35 20.31 -30.96
C VAL A 813 -6.58 21.09 -30.51
N HIS A 814 -6.80 22.30 -31.03
CA HIS A 814 -7.97 23.11 -30.68
C HIS A 814 -9.27 22.39 -31.05
N GLU A 815 -9.37 21.84 -32.27
CA GLU A 815 -10.54 21.06 -32.69
C GLU A 815 -10.80 19.87 -31.77
N ALA A 816 -9.74 19.14 -31.39
CA ALA A 816 -9.87 18.00 -30.50
C ALA A 816 -10.29 18.40 -29.09
N VAL A 817 -9.79 19.52 -28.55
CA VAL A 817 -10.22 20.05 -27.25
C VAL A 817 -11.67 20.52 -27.30
N ASP A 818 -12.08 21.23 -28.35
CA ASP A 818 -13.46 21.68 -28.53
C ASP A 818 -14.43 20.50 -28.65
N ARG A 819 -14.01 19.43 -29.33
CA ARG A 819 -14.86 18.25 -29.58
C ARG A 819 -14.91 17.26 -28.42
N TYR A 820 -13.76 16.98 -27.79
CA TYR A 820 -13.62 15.89 -26.81
C TYR A 820 -13.31 16.38 -25.39
N GLY A 821 -13.06 17.68 -25.21
CA GLY A 821 -12.60 18.26 -23.95
C GLY A 821 -11.17 17.84 -23.60
N THR A 822 -10.80 18.02 -22.34
CA THR A 822 -9.47 17.68 -21.80
C THR A 822 -9.45 16.38 -21.01
N SER A 823 -10.61 15.80 -20.70
CA SER A 823 -10.70 14.60 -19.85
C SER A 823 -10.09 13.37 -20.53
N VAL A 824 -9.35 12.57 -19.75
CA VAL A 824 -8.78 11.29 -20.19
C VAL A 824 -9.57 10.07 -19.68
N SER A 825 -10.58 10.29 -18.82
CA SER A 825 -11.31 9.24 -18.08
C SER A 825 -10.36 8.28 -17.33
N ALA A 826 -10.88 7.16 -16.80
CA ALA A 826 -10.07 6.04 -16.29
C ALA A 826 -9.40 5.27 -17.47
N SER A 827 -8.83 4.10 -17.20
CA SER A 827 -8.23 3.23 -18.22
C SER A 827 -9.11 3.06 -19.46
N ARG A 828 -8.48 3.08 -20.65
CA ARG A 828 -9.17 2.91 -21.94
C ARG A 828 -9.83 1.54 -22.08
N VAL A 829 -9.33 0.53 -21.36
CA VAL A 829 -9.97 -0.80 -21.27
C VAL A 829 -11.35 -0.71 -20.63
N LEU A 830 -11.53 0.19 -19.65
CA LEU A 830 -12.78 0.35 -18.89
C LEU A 830 -13.67 1.46 -19.46
N SER A 831 -13.06 2.57 -19.89
CA SER A 831 -13.78 3.79 -20.32
C SER A 831 -14.12 3.81 -21.81
N GLY A 832 -13.63 2.84 -22.58
CA GLY A 832 -13.77 2.79 -24.04
C GLY A 832 -12.73 3.62 -24.79
N GLU A 833 -12.67 3.42 -26.10
CA GLU A 833 -11.74 4.07 -27.02
C GLU A 833 -12.39 5.26 -27.74
N ARG A 834 -11.57 6.25 -28.12
CA ARG A 834 -11.98 7.38 -28.96
C ARG A 834 -11.54 7.14 -30.40
N ASP A 835 -12.35 7.57 -31.36
CA ASP A 835 -11.98 7.54 -32.79
C ASP A 835 -10.63 8.21 -33.05
N LEU A 836 -10.36 9.32 -32.36
CA LEU A 836 -9.09 10.04 -32.43
C LEU A 836 -7.88 9.14 -32.10
N THR A 837 -7.95 8.37 -31.02
CA THR A 837 -6.83 7.51 -30.60
C THR A 837 -6.71 6.28 -31.48
N ILE A 838 -7.82 5.73 -31.96
CA ILE A 838 -7.83 4.64 -32.96
C ILE A 838 -7.15 5.09 -34.25
N ARG A 839 -7.44 6.32 -34.71
CA ARG A 839 -6.80 6.92 -35.89
C ARG A 839 -5.31 7.14 -35.66
N LEU A 840 -4.91 7.65 -34.50
CA LEU A 840 -3.50 7.80 -34.12
C LEU A 840 -2.76 6.46 -34.17
N GLU A 841 -3.29 5.42 -33.51
CA GLU A 841 -2.65 4.10 -33.48
C GLU A 841 -2.51 3.49 -34.88
N ARG A 842 -3.51 3.68 -35.76
CA ARG A 842 -3.42 3.27 -37.17
C ARG A 842 -2.39 4.07 -37.96
N ALA A 843 -2.35 5.38 -37.77
CA ALA A 843 -1.38 6.25 -38.44
C ALA A 843 0.06 5.89 -38.03
N LEU A 844 0.30 5.66 -36.74
CA LEU A 844 1.59 5.20 -36.22
C LEU A 844 1.99 3.83 -36.77
N ALA A 845 1.08 2.85 -36.78
CA ALA A 845 1.35 1.53 -37.36
C ALA A 845 1.72 1.63 -38.86
N GLY A 846 0.97 2.45 -39.62
CA GLY A 846 1.24 2.71 -41.03
C GLY A 846 2.59 3.43 -41.26
N PHE A 847 2.92 4.40 -40.42
CA PHE A 847 4.18 5.14 -40.47
C PHE A 847 5.38 4.24 -40.17
N LEU A 848 5.28 3.43 -39.11
CA LEU A 848 6.32 2.48 -38.69
C LEU A 848 6.47 1.31 -39.68
N GLY A 849 5.39 0.94 -40.38
CA GLY A 849 5.35 -0.25 -41.23
C GLY A 849 5.14 -1.54 -40.43
N THR A 850 4.40 -1.48 -39.32
CA THR A 850 4.04 -2.63 -38.48
C THR A 850 2.57 -3.01 -38.66
N GLU A 851 2.17 -4.19 -38.17
CA GLU A 851 0.77 -4.64 -38.29
C GLU A 851 -0.20 -3.85 -37.40
N ASP A 852 0.24 -3.48 -36.19
CA ASP A 852 -0.59 -2.77 -35.21
C ASP A 852 0.29 -1.93 -34.26
N CYS A 853 -0.34 -1.04 -33.50
CA CYS A 853 0.31 -0.13 -32.56
C CYS A 853 -0.60 0.17 -31.36
N LEU A 854 0.01 0.37 -30.18
CA LEU A 854 -0.64 0.77 -28.93
C LEU A 854 -0.04 2.08 -28.45
N ALA A 855 -0.86 3.13 -28.30
CA ALA A 855 -0.40 4.39 -27.72
C ALA A 855 -0.43 4.34 -26.18
N LEU A 856 0.48 5.05 -25.52
CA LEU A 856 0.59 5.15 -24.07
C LEU A 856 0.83 6.60 -23.65
N VAL A 857 0.63 6.90 -22.36
CA VAL A 857 0.65 8.27 -21.82
C VAL A 857 2.05 8.84 -21.56
N SER A 858 3.10 8.03 -21.63
CA SER A 858 4.47 8.50 -21.39
C SER A 858 5.49 7.62 -22.12
N GLY A 859 6.49 8.23 -22.75
CA GLY A 859 7.64 7.51 -23.33
C GLY A 859 8.45 6.73 -22.28
N HIS A 860 8.85 7.37 -21.17
CA HIS A 860 9.63 6.73 -20.09
C HIS A 860 8.93 5.50 -19.52
N ALA A 861 7.71 5.70 -19.03
CA ALA A 861 6.87 4.62 -18.50
C ALA A 861 6.58 3.50 -19.51
N THR A 862 6.61 3.77 -20.83
CA THR A 862 6.42 2.76 -21.87
C THR A 862 7.55 1.72 -21.85
N ASN A 863 8.82 2.14 -21.75
CA ASN A 863 9.94 1.21 -21.60
C ASN A 863 9.84 0.41 -20.30
N VAL A 864 9.61 1.11 -19.18
CA VAL A 864 9.53 0.49 -17.84
C VAL A 864 8.45 -0.58 -17.80
N THR A 865 7.25 -0.27 -18.28
CA THR A 865 6.13 -1.24 -18.27
C THR A 865 6.30 -2.34 -19.30
N ALA A 866 6.82 -2.05 -20.50
CA ALA A 866 7.00 -3.06 -21.53
C ALA A 866 8.04 -4.11 -21.11
N ILE A 867 9.21 -3.67 -20.65
CA ILE A 867 10.28 -4.58 -20.21
C ILE A 867 9.81 -5.39 -18.99
N GLY A 868 9.23 -4.72 -17.98
CA GLY A 868 8.67 -5.38 -16.80
C GLY A 868 7.53 -6.36 -17.11
N HIS A 869 6.92 -6.26 -18.29
CA HIS A 869 5.89 -7.19 -18.75
C HIS A 869 6.45 -8.36 -19.58
N LEU A 870 7.51 -8.13 -20.36
CA LEU A 870 8.09 -9.13 -21.27
C LEU A 870 8.96 -10.15 -20.53
N VAL A 871 9.71 -9.70 -19.53
CA VAL A 871 10.72 -10.49 -18.82
C VAL A 871 10.51 -10.42 -17.31
N GLY A 872 11.10 -11.36 -16.57
CA GLY A 872 11.21 -11.26 -15.12
C GLY A 872 12.25 -12.21 -14.54
N ALA A 873 12.14 -12.52 -13.25
CA ALA A 873 13.07 -13.43 -12.57
C ALA A 873 13.23 -14.77 -13.34
N GLY A 874 14.48 -15.11 -13.69
CA GLY A 874 14.84 -16.29 -14.50
C GLY A 874 14.96 -16.05 -16.00
N ASP A 875 14.74 -14.82 -16.48
CA ASP A 875 15.07 -14.37 -17.83
C ASP A 875 16.35 -13.50 -17.81
N LEU A 876 16.91 -13.24 -19.00
CA LEU A 876 18.08 -12.37 -19.19
C LEU A 876 17.73 -11.24 -20.16
N VAL A 877 18.14 -10.02 -19.83
CA VAL A 877 18.16 -8.88 -20.75
C VAL A 877 19.61 -8.57 -21.13
N VAL A 878 19.92 -8.67 -22.42
CA VAL A 878 21.19 -8.20 -22.98
C VAL A 878 20.89 -6.84 -23.60
N HIS A 879 21.51 -5.77 -23.12
CA HIS A 879 21.21 -4.43 -23.57
C HIS A 879 22.47 -3.70 -23.99
N ASP A 880 22.31 -2.68 -24.82
CA ASP A 880 23.41 -1.79 -25.13
C ASP A 880 23.91 -1.11 -23.84
N ALA A 881 25.23 -1.00 -23.64
CA ALA A 881 25.84 -0.34 -22.48
C ALA A 881 25.40 1.14 -22.38
N LEU A 882 25.05 1.72 -23.51
CA LEU A 882 24.58 3.09 -23.60
C LEU A 882 23.07 3.23 -23.36
N ALA A 883 22.33 2.14 -23.17
CA ALA A 883 20.87 2.17 -23.06
C ALA A 883 20.32 3.19 -22.05
N HIS A 884 19.28 3.90 -22.47
CA HIS A 884 18.61 4.96 -21.76
C HIS A 884 18.09 4.47 -20.40
N ASP A 885 18.10 5.34 -19.40
CA ASP A 885 17.76 4.99 -18.02
C ASP A 885 16.39 4.32 -17.87
N SER A 886 15.40 4.70 -18.69
CA SER A 886 14.09 4.03 -18.72
C SER A 886 14.15 2.53 -19.03
N ILE A 887 15.12 2.09 -19.86
CA ILE A 887 15.37 0.69 -20.15
C ILE A 887 15.98 0.03 -18.91
N LEU A 888 16.99 0.65 -18.32
CA LEU A 888 17.67 0.14 -17.12
C LEU A 888 16.70 -0.01 -15.93
N GLN A 889 15.84 0.97 -15.69
CA GLN A 889 14.77 0.90 -14.69
C GLN A 889 13.79 -0.23 -15.00
N GLY A 890 13.39 -0.40 -16.26
CA GLY A 890 12.52 -1.50 -16.68
C GLY A 890 13.13 -2.87 -16.41
N ILE A 891 14.43 -3.03 -16.68
CA ILE A 891 15.17 -4.27 -16.40
C ILE A 891 15.23 -4.51 -14.89
N THR A 892 15.64 -3.49 -14.12
CA THR A 892 15.77 -3.58 -12.66
C THR A 892 14.43 -3.96 -12.01
N LEU A 893 13.34 -3.29 -12.39
CA LEU A 893 12.01 -3.57 -11.84
C LEU A 893 11.40 -4.90 -12.30
N SER A 894 11.87 -5.46 -13.42
CA SER A 894 11.47 -6.80 -13.87
C SER A 894 12.05 -7.93 -13.01
N GLY A 895 13.22 -7.69 -12.37
CA GLY A 895 13.99 -8.72 -11.69
C GLY A 895 14.69 -9.72 -12.62
N ALA A 896 14.75 -9.44 -13.92
CA ALA A 896 15.56 -10.21 -14.87
C ALA A 896 17.06 -9.97 -14.65
N ALA A 897 17.90 -10.97 -14.97
CA ALA A 897 19.34 -10.76 -15.03
C ALA A 897 19.66 -9.76 -16.16
N ARG A 898 20.72 -8.96 -16.03
CA ARG A 898 21.09 -7.98 -17.05
C ARG A 898 22.52 -8.14 -17.52
N ARG A 899 22.78 -7.78 -18.78
CA ARG A 899 24.11 -7.71 -19.37
C ARG A 899 24.23 -6.53 -20.35
N PRO A 900 25.07 -5.52 -20.06
CA PRO A 900 25.46 -4.55 -21.06
C PRO A 900 26.40 -5.19 -22.07
N PHE A 901 26.35 -4.77 -23.32
CA PHE A 901 27.43 -4.94 -24.29
C PHE A 901 27.84 -3.57 -24.84
N ALA A 902 29.12 -3.37 -25.12
CA ALA A 902 29.65 -2.14 -25.68
C ALA A 902 28.89 -1.81 -26.97
N HIS A 903 28.56 -0.52 -27.13
CA HIS A 903 27.75 -0.05 -28.25
C HIS A 903 28.31 -0.55 -29.59
N ASN A 904 27.46 -1.22 -30.37
CA ASN A 904 27.80 -1.85 -31.64
C ASN A 904 28.90 -2.93 -31.64
N ASP A 905 29.33 -3.44 -30.48
CA ASP A 905 30.20 -4.62 -30.42
C ASP A 905 29.40 -5.92 -30.60
N MET A 906 29.16 -6.27 -31.86
CA MET A 906 28.44 -7.49 -32.22
C MET A 906 29.19 -8.77 -31.82
N GLY A 907 30.52 -8.72 -31.69
CA GLY A 907 31.32 -9.86 -31.24
C GLY A 907 31.06 -10.15 -29.76
N GLN A 908 31.01 -9.11 -28.94
CA GLN A 908 30.67 -9.21 -27.53
C GLN A 908 29.21 -9.66 -27.34
N LEU A 909 28.26 -9.06 -28.08
CA LEU A 909 26.86 -9.49 -28.07
C LEU A 909 26.72 -10.97 -28.44
N GLU A 910 27.38 -11.40 -29.53
CA GLU A 910 27.36 -12.81 -29.94
C GLU A 910 27.95 -13.73 -28.86
N GLY A 911 29.07 -13.35 -28.25
CA GLY A 911 29.69 -14.09 -27.15
C GLY A 911 28.74 -14.27 -25.96
N MET A 912 28.06 -13.20 -25.56
CA MET A 912 27.07 -13.23 -24.48
C MET A 912 25.87 -14.12 -24.81
N LEU A 913 25.35 -14.05 -26.04
CA LEU A 913 24.24 -14.90 -26.49
C LEU A 913 24.66 -16.38 -26.51
N ARG A 914 25.84 -16.69 -27.05
CA ARG A 914 26.37 -18.06 -27.10
C ARG A 914 26.48 -18.67 -25.70
N LEU A 915 26.97 -17.88 -24.75
CA LEU A 915 27.20 -18.32 -23.38
C LEU A 915 25.90 -18.50 -22.59
N ASN A 916 24.94 -17.60 -22.80
CA ASN A 916 23.78 -17.47 -21.91
C ASN A 916 22.48 -18.02 -22.47
N ARG A 917 22.36 -18.23 -23.78
CA ARG A 917 21.07 -18.56 -24.39
C ARG A 917 20.39 -19.79 -23.78
N THR A 918 21.15 -20.83 -23.45
CA THR A 918 20.63 -22.08 -22.88
C THR A 918 20.40 -22.02 -21.38
N ARG A 919 20.92 -20.99 -20.69
CA ARG A 919 20.84 -20.82 -19.24
C ARG A 919 19.57 -20.12 -18.78
N PHE A 920 18.93 -19.36 -19.67
CA PHE A 920 17.77 -18.53 -19.36
C PHE A 920 16.53 -18.97 -20.13
N ARG A 921 15.37 -18.82 -19.49
CA ARG A 921 14.08 -19.14 -20.10
C ARG A 921 13.80 -18.26 -21.32
N ARG A 922 14.02 -16.96 -21.19
CA ARG A 922 13.97 -15.97 -22.28
C ARG A 922 15.24 -15.12 -22.24
N VAL A 923 15.68 -14.72 -23.43
CA VAL A 923 16.71 -13.70 -23.60
C VAL A 923 16.12 -12.58 -24.43
N LEU A 924 16.08 -11.37 -23.89
CA LEU A 924 15.63 -10.16 -24.57
C LEU A 924 16.84 -9.29 -24.88
N ILE A 925 17.02 -8.94 -26.15
CA ILE A 925 17.98 -7.95 -26.60
C ILE A 925 17.26 -6.59 -26.62
N VAL A 926 17.84 -5.56 -25.99
CA VAL A 926 17.28 -4.20 -26.03
C VAL A 926 18.35 -3.23 -26.54
N VAL A 927 18.02 -2.50 -27.61
CA VAL A 927 18.90 -1.49 -28.21
C VAL A 927 18.13 -0.20 -28.48
N GLU A 928 18.81 0.94 -28.38
CA GLU A 928 18.31 2.21 -28.89
C GLU A 928 18.64 2.34 -30.37
N GLY A 929 17.68 2.80 -31.17
CA GLY A 929 17.89 3.01 -32.61
C GLY A 929 18.91 4.11 -32.87
N ALA A 930 18.68 5.31 -32.30
CA ALA A 930 19.65 6.40 -32.28
C ALA A 930 19.95 6.78 -30.84
N TYR A 931 21.22 6.76 -30.47
CA TYR A 931 21.61 7.02 -29.10
C TYR A 931 21.51 8.52 -28.75
N SER A 932 20.84 8.81 -27.64
CA SER A 932 20.52 10.20 -27.26
C SER A 932 21.73 11.06 -26.84
N MET A 933 22.86 10.45 -26.44
CA MET A 933 24.03 11.22 -26.01
C MET A 933 24.96 11.53 -27.16
N ASP A 934 25.21 10.55 -28.04
CA ASP A 934 26.24 10.67 -29.08
C ASP A 934 25.70 10.70 -30.51
N GLY A 935 24.42 10.37 -30.70
CA GLY A 935 23.79 10.34 -32.02
C GLY A 935 24.23 9.16 -32.87
N ASP A 936 24.87 8.14 -32.28
CA ASP A 936 25.27 6.93 -32.99
C ASP A 936 24.06 6.01 -33.21
N LEU A 937 24.06 5.27 -34.32
CA LEU A 937 22.99 4.33 -34.67
C LEU A 937 23.39 2.90 -34.29
N ALA A 938 22.46 2.13 -33.74
CA ALA A 938 22.66 0.70 -33.54
C ALA A 938 22.69 -0.05 -34.89
N ASP A 939 23.63 -0.98 -35.07
CA ASP A 939 23.70 -1.90 -36.23
C ASP A 939 22.58 -2.93 -36.16
N LEU A 940 21.37 -2.46 -36.50
CA LEU A 940 20.15 -3.22 -36.39
C LEU A 940 20.16 -4.50 -37.26
N PRO A 941 20.67 -4.51 -38.50
CA PRO A 941 20.83 -5.75 -39.27
C PRO A 941 21.63 -6.83 -38.54
N ALA A 942 22.79 -6.47 -37.96
CA ALA A 942 23.63 -7.42 -37.24
C ALA A 942 22.94 -7.94 -35.97
N VAL A 943 22.25 -7.06 -35.22
CA VAL A 943 21.48 -7.45 -34.04
C VAL A 943 20.34 -8.41 -34.40
N ILE A 944 19.62 -8.16 -35.50
CA ILE A 944 18.56 -9.04 -36.01
C ILE A 944 19.14 -10.40 -36.41
N GLU A 945 20.30 -10.43 -37.06
CA GLU A 945 20.96 -11.67 -37.43
C GLU A 945 21.27 -12.52 -36.18
N LEU A 946 21.85 -11.90 -35.15
CA LEU A 946 22.16 -12.57 -33.88
C LEU A 946 20.90 -13.01 -33.14
N LYS A 947 19.85 -12.17 -33.10
CA LYS A 947 18.53 -12.54 -32.57
C LYS A 947 18.04 -13.84 -33.20
N LYS A 948 18.03 -13.91 -34.53
CA LYS A 948 17.57 -15.09 -35.27
C LYS A 948 18.45 -16.31 -35.02
N ARG A 949 19.76 -16.13 -35.09
CA ARG A 949 20.76 -17.21 -34.90
C ARG A 949 20.62 -17.89 -33.53
N TYR A 950 20.38 -17.11 -32.48
CA TYR A 950 20.31 -17.60 -31.10
C TYR A 950 18.87 -17.74 -30.58
N GLY A 951 17.85 -17.40 -31.36
CA GLY A 951 16.44 -17.46 -30.93
C GLY A 951 16.16 -16.60 -29.69
N ALA A 952 16.65 -15.36 -29.70
CA ALA A 952 16.38 -14.34 -28.68
C ALA A 952 15.17 -13.47 -29.10
N LEU A 953 14.63 -12.70 -28.16
CA LEU A 953 13.69 -11.61 -28.43
C LEU A 953 14.47 -10.32 -28.68
N LEU A 954 13.89 -9.37 -29.40
CA LEU A 954 14.48 -8.06 -29.69
C LEU A 954 13.44 -6.97 -29.52
N MET A 955 13.78 -5.99 -28.69
CA MET A 955 13.06 -4.73 -28.54
C MET A 955 13.96 -3.59 -29.00
N VAL A 956 13.42 -2.70 -29.85
CA VAL A 956 14.15 -1.52 -30.34
C VAL A 956 13.43 -0.27 -29.85
N ASP A 957 14.16 0.60 -29.15
CA ASP A 957 13.69 1.92 -28.74
C ASP A 957 14.04 2.95 -29.84
N GLU A 958 13.02 3.40 -30.57
CA GLU A 958 13.14 4.38 -31.65
C GLU A 958 12.94 5.83 -31.16
N ALA A 959 13.01 6.11 -29.86
CA ALA A 959 12.62 7.40 -29.31
C ALA A 959 13.35 8.61 -29.93
N HIS A 960 14.57 8.47 -30.42
CA HIS A 960 15.34 9.54 -31.07
C HIS A 960 15.50 9.38 -32.59
N SER A 961 15.34 8.17 -33.12
CA SER A 961 15.49 7.87 -34.55
C SER A 961 14.18 8.03 -35.32
N ILE A 962 13.02 7.78 -34.70
CA ILE A 962 11.73 7.98 -35.36
C ILE A 962 11.49 9.47 -35.64
N GLY A 963 11.09 9.76 -36.87
CA GLY A 963 10.92 11.10 -37.43
C GLY A 963 12.22 11.78 -37.88
N THR A 964 13.40 11.23 -37.57
CA THR A 964 14.69 11.92 -37.80
C THR A 964 15.60 11.16 -38.75
N VAL A 965 15.59 9.83 -38.68
CA VAL A 965 16.49 8.93 -39.41
C VAL A 965 15.73 8.19 -40.52
N GLY A 966 16.42 7.86 -41.61
CA GLY A 966 15.81 7.30 -42.83
C GLY A 966 15.38 8.38 -43.83
N GLU A 967 15.06 7.98 -45.07
CA GLU A 967 14.68 8.93 -46.14
C GLU A 967 13.40 9.70 -45.81
N ARG A 968 12.44 9.05 -45.16
CA ARG A 968 11.13 9.62 -44.78
C ARG A 968 11.00 9.84 -43.28
N GLY A 969 12.09 9.67 -42.53
CA GLY A 969 12.07 9.77 -41.08
C GLY A 969 11.41 8.56 -40.42
N ARG A 970 11.35 7.38 -41.05
CA ARG A 970 10.72 6.20 -40.42
C ARG A 970 11.64 5.49 -39.43
N GLY A 971 12.77 6.07 -39.06
CA GLY A 971 13.67 5.54 -38.04
C GLY A 971 14.65 4.51 -38.58
N VAL A 972 15.33 3.81 -37.67
CA VAL A 972 16.44 2.91 -38.04
C VAL A 972 15.98 1.74 -38.90
N GLY A 973 14.73 1.30 -38.75
CA GLY A 973 14.21 0.22 -39.59
C GLY A 973 14.13 0.59 -41.08
N GLU A 974 13.80 1.85 -41.41
CA GLU A 974 13.83 2.35 -42.81
C GLU A 974 15.27 2.58 -43.26
N PHE A 975 16.10 3.18 -42.40
CA PHE A 975 17.49 3.51 -42.73
C PHE A 975 18.31 2.27 -43.15
N PHE A 976 18.17 1.17 -42.41
CA PHE A 976 18.84 -0.09 -42.73
C PHE A 976 18.05 -0.99 -43.69
N GLY A 977 16.80 -0.62 -44.02
CA GLY A 977 15.94 -1.41 -44.90
C GLY A 977 15.61 -2.81 -44.36
N VAL A 978 15.44 -2.95 -43.05
CA VAL A 978 15.15 -4.25 -42.41
C VAL A 978 13.64 -4.57 -42.43
N ASP A 979 13.31 -5.86 -42.40
CA ASP A 979 11.92 -6.29 -42.21
C ASP A 979 11.48 -6.01 -40.76
N ARG A 980 10.43 -5.20 -40.59
CA ARG A 980 9.90 -4.82 -39.27
C ARG A 980 9.41 -6.02 -38.46
N ALA A 981 9.01 -7.11 -39.11
CA ALA A 981 8.57 -8.34 -38.45
C ALA A 981 9.72 -9.11 -37.77
N ASP A 982 10.97 -8.78 -38.10
CA ASP A 982 12.15 -9.39 -37.48
C ASP A 982 12.48 -8.80 -36.09
N VAL A 983 11.77 -7.76 -35.66
CA VAL A 983 11.84 -7.17 -34.31
C VAL A 983 10.53 -7.48 -33.58
N ASP A 984 10.61 -7.96 -32.33
CA ASP A 984 9.40 -8.41 -31.60
C ASP A 984 8.56 -7.24 -31.08
N LEU A 985 9.22 -6.15 -30.70
CA LEU A 985 8.57 -4.96 -30.19
C LEU A 985 9.34 -3.68 -30.57
N TRP A 986 8.66 -2.78 -31.26
CA TRP A 986 9.12 -1.42 -31.53
C TRP A 986 8.54 -0.49 -30.48
N MET A 987 9.39 0.24 -29.79
CA MET A 987 9.00 1.26 -28.83
C MET A 987 9.38 2.64 -29.35
N GLY A 988 8.62 3.66 -28.97
CA GLY A 988 9.08 5.04 -29.14
C GLY A 988 8.32 6.04 -28.30
N THR A 989 8.71 7.31 -28.42
CA THR A 989 8.07 8.45 -27.74
C THR A 989 7.36 9.37 -28.72
N LEU A 990 6.27 9.99 -28.28
CA LEU A 990 5.57 11.04 -29.03
C LEU A 990 6.11 12.45 -28.72
N SER A 991 7.04 12.56 -27.76
CA SER A 991 7.52 13.84 -27.23
C SER A 991 8.62 14.56 -28.01
N LYS A 992 9.06 13.97 -29.13
CA LYS A 992 10.15 14.52 -29.94
C LYS A 992 9.63 14.91 -31.32
N ALA A 993 9.85 14.08 -32.34
CA ALA A 993 9.43 14.38 -33.71
C ALA A 993 7.90 14.57 -33.86
N PHE A 994 7.08 13.95 -33.00
CA PHE A 994 5.62 13.99 -33.10
C PHE A 994 4.93 15.12 -32.32
N ALA A 995 5.68 16.10 -31.82
CA ALA A 995 5.15 17.34 -31.23
C ALA A 995 4.07 17.14 -30.13
N SER A 996 4.16 16.05 -29.35
CA SER A 996 3.14 15.69 -28.37
C SER A 996 3.75 15.19 -27.05
N CYS A 997 3.00 14.43 -26.25
CA CYS A 997 3.49 13.69 -25.09
C CYS A 997 2.88 12.28 -25.18
N GLY A 998 3.63 11.26 -24.77
CA GLY A 998 3.19 9.88 -24.85
C GLY A 998 4.29 8.92 -25.31
N GLY A 999 3.96 7.65 -25.37
CA GLY A 999 4.78 6.60 -25.97
C GLY A 999 3.95 5.70 -26.86
N TYR A 1000 4.60 4.78 -27.55
CA TYR A 1000 3.91 3.73 -28.29
C TYR A 1000 4.66 2.41 -28.25
N LEU A 1001 3.90 1.32 -28.45
CA LEU A 1001 4.41 -0.03 -28.66
C LEU A 1001 3.80 -0.60 -29.93
N ALA A 1002 4.63 -0.99 -30.88
CA ALA A 1002 4.23 -1.48 -32.19
C ALA A 1002 4.86 -2.82 -32.52
N GLY A 1003 4.18 -3.64 -33.30
CA GLY A 1003 4.63 -5.00 -33.64
C GLY A 1003 3.54 -5.77 -34.36
N SER A 1004 3.51 -7.10 -34.16
CA SER A 1004 2.43 -7.92 -34.71
C SER A 1004 1.08 -7.57 -34.07
N ALA A 1005 -0.01 -7.72 -34.83
CA ALA A 1005 -1.36 -7.49 -34.33
C ALA A 1005 -1.70 -8.40 -33.14
N ARG A 1006 -1.09 -9.59 -33.08
CA ARG A 1006 -1.23 -10.50 -31.95
C ARG A 1006 -0.53 -9.96 -30.69
N THR A 1007 0.70 -9.49 -30.82
CA THR A 1007 1.48 -8.91 -29.71
C THR A 1007 0.78 -7.68 -29.16
N VAL A 1008 0.38 -6.75 -30.03
CA VAL A 1008 -0.29 -5.51 -29.64
C VAL A 1008 -1.63 -5.80 -28.98
N ARG A 1009 -2.42 -6.74 -29.51
CA ARG A 1009 -3.67 -7.16 -28.87
C ARG A 1009 -3.45 -7.75 -27.49
N TRP A 1010 -2.41 -8.56 -27.29
CA TRP A 1010 -2.06 -9.09 -25.97
C TRP A 1010 -1.73 -7.94 -25.01
N LEU A 1011 -0.81 -7.06 -25.39
CA LEU A 1011 -0.41 -5.91 -24.57
C LEU A 1011 -1.59 -4.98 -24.21
N ARG A 1012 -2.51 -4.74 -25.15
CA ARG A 1012 -3.72 -3.92 -24.91
C ARG A 1012 -4.57 -4.43 -23.74
N HIS A 1013 -4.51 -5.72 -23.42
CA HIS A 1013 -5.30 -6.34 -22.35
C HIS A 1013 -4.49 -6.73 -21.11
N THR A 1014 -3.15 -6.75 -21.19
CA THR A 1014 -2.30 -7.27 -20.11
C THR A 1014 -1.22 -6.32 -19.63
N LEU A 1015 -0.85 -5.33 -20.44
CA LEU A 1015 0.24 -4.40 -20.10
C LEU A 1015 -0.22 -3.45 -19.00
N SER A 1016 0.43 -3.51 -17.83
CA SER A 1016 0.01 -2.75 -16.64
C SER A 1016 -0.04 -1.23 -16.89
N GLY A 1017 0.95 -0.69 -17.60
CA GLY A 1017 1.02 0.73 -17.96
C GLY A 1017 -0.04 1.19 -18.98
N PHE A 1018 -0.82 0.26 -19.52
CA PHE A 1018 -2.02 0.55 -20.32
C PHE A 1018 -3.31 0.25 -19.54
N VAL A 1019 -3.39 -0.94 -18.94
CA VAL A 1019 -4.61 -1.45 -18.26
C VAL A 1019 -4.94 -0.64 -17.01
N TYR A 1020 -3.93 -0.19 -16.25
CA TYR A 1020 -4.09 0.53 -14.99
C TYR A 1020 -3.70 2.01 -15.06
N SER A 1021 -3.51 2.53 -16.28
CA SER A 1021 -3.16 3.94 -16.52
C SER A 1021 -4.27 4.64 -17.30
N VAL A 1022 -4.27 5.97 -17.27
CA VAL A 1022 -5.16 6.78 -18.10
C VAL A 1022 -4.74 6.72 -19.58
N GLY A 1023 -5.61 7.15 -20.48
CA GLY A 1023 -5.28 7.32 -21.90
C GLY A 1023 -4.63 8.66 -22.23
N LEU A 1024 -4.17 8.83 -23.48
CA LEU A 1024 -3.72 10.13 -23.97
C LEU A 1024 -4.85 11.16 -23.93
N THR A 1025 -4.51 12.41 -23.59
CA THR A 1025 -5.45 13.52 -23.71
C THR A 1025 -5.85 13.71 -25.17
N PRO A 1026 -7.08 14.18 -25.48
CA PRO A 1026 -7.45 14.50 -26.85
C PRO A 1026 -6.49 15.48 -27.53
N ALA A 1027 -5.99 16.46 -26.78
CA ALA A 1027 -4.96 17.39 -27.25
C ALA A 1027 -3.69 16.64 -27.69
N ASN A 1028 -3.13 15.78 -26.84
CA ASN A 1028 -1.91 15.05 -27.18
C ASN A 1028 -2.14 14.03 -28.31
N ALA A 1029 -3.27 13.35 -28.33
CA ALA A 1029 -3.59 12.40 -29.39
C ALA A 1029 -3.72 13.11 -30.76
N ALA A 1030 -4.37 14.28 -30.79
CA ALA A 1030 -4.51 15.08 -32.00
C ALA A 1030 -3.19 15.69 -32.47
N ALA A 1031 -2.38 16.22 -31.54
CA ALA A 1031 -1.05 16.73 -31.87
C ALA A 1031 -0.18 15.66 -32.52
N ALA A 1032 -0.13 14.47 -31.92
CA ALA A 1032 0.65 13.34 -32.44
C ALA A 1032 0.14 12.89 -33.80
N LEU A 1033 -1.19 12.77 -33.98
CA LEU A 1033 -1.79 12.35 -35.24
C LEU A 1033 -1.48 13.34 -36.37
N ALA A 1034 -1.69 14.64 -36.13
CA ALA A 1034 -1.41 15.68 -37.10
C ALA A 1034 0.09 15.75 -37.43
N ALA A 1035 0.97 15.58 -36.43
CA ALA A 1035 2.40 15.51 -36.66
C ALA A 1035 2.77 14.30 -37.52
N THR A 1036 2.26 13.10 -37.22
CA THR A 1036 2.52 11.90 -38.04
C THR A 1036 2.09 12.11 -39.50
N GLU A 1037 0.89 12.65 -39.74
CA GLU A 1037 0.39 12.95 -41.09
C GLU A 1037 1.26 14.00 -41.82
N LEU A 1038 1.72 15.04 -41.10
CA LEU A 1038 2.60 16.06 -41.66
C LEU A 1038 3.99 15.52 -42.00
N ILE A 1039 4.57 14.64 -41.18
CA ILE A 1039 5.88 14.04 -41.45
C ILE A 1039 5.82 13.25 -42.77
N GLU A 1040 4.75 12.49 -42.99
CA GLU A 1040 4.55 11.76 -44.24
C GLU A 1040 4.33 12.68 -45.45
N ALA A 1041 3.57 13.77 -45.26
CA ALA A 1041 3.28 14.73 -46.32
C ALA A 1041 4.48 15.63 -46.66
N GLU A 1042 5.37 15.88 -45.70
CA GLU A 1042 6.45 16.87 -45.78
C GLU A 1042 7.86 16.27 -45.58
N PRO A 1043 8.28 15.27 -46.39
CA PRO A 1043 9.59 14.60 -46.23
C PRO A 1043 10.79 15.54 -46.49
N HIS A 1044 10.54 16.76 -47.00
CA HIS A 1044 11.57 17.78 -47.13
C HIS A 1044 12.08 18.28 -45.77
N ARG A 1045 11.29 18.18 -44.68
CA ARG A 1045 11.72 18.54 -43.32
C ARG A 1045 12.82 17.61 -42.80
N VAL A 1046 12.67 16.31 -42.99
CA VAL A 1046 13.70 15.31 -42.64
C VAL A 1046 14.99 15.57 -43.42
N ARG A 1047 14.87 15.88 -44.72
CA ARG A 1047 16.02 16.26 -45.55
C ARG A 1047 16.68 17.56 -45.08
N ALA A 1048 15.90 18.55 -44.63
CA ALA A 1048 16.43 19.80 -44.08
C ALA A 1048 17.15 19.57 -42.75
N LEU A 1049 16.55 18.79 -41.85
CA LEU A 1049 17.16 18.37 -40.60
C LEU A 1049 18.52 17.70 -40.81
N ARG A 1050 18.60 16.75 -41.76
CA ARG A 1050 19.86 16.08 -42.10
C ARG A 1050 20.92 17.05 -42.60
N ARG A 1051 20.56 17.93 -43.56
CA ARG A 1051 21.49 18.96 -44.06
C ARG A 1051 21.99 19.88 -42.94
N ASN A 1052 21.12 20.25 -42.01
CA ASN A 1052 21.48 21.10 -40.88
C ASN A 1052 22.44 20.40 -39.91
N ALA A 1053 22.24 19.11 -39.64
CA ALA A 1053 23.16 18.30 -38.85
C ALA A 1053 24.53 18.13 -39.53
N GLU A 1054 24.55 17.80 -40.82
CA GLU A 1054 25.78 17.69 -41.63
C GLU A 1054 26.56 19.02 -41.65
N LEU A 1055 25.84 20.14 -41.79
CA LEU A 1055 26.44 21.47 -41.74
C LEU A 1055 27.08 21.74 -40.38
N PHE A 1056 26.35 21.50 -39.28
CA PHE A 1056 26.86 21.71 -37.93
C PHE A 1056 28.13 20.89 -37.70
N LEU A 1057 28.11 19.58 -38.03
CA LEU A 1057 29.26 18.69 -37.92
C LEU A 1057 30.46 19.19 -38.73
N THR A 1058 30.23 19.60 -39.98
CA THR A 1058 31.29 20.14 -40.86
C THR A 1058 31.90 21.42 -40.30
N GLN A 1059 31.08 22.33 -39.79
CA GLN A 1059 31.54 23.57 -39.18
C GLN A 1059 32.30 23.31 -37.88
N ALA A 1060 31.79 22.43 -37.02
CA ALA A 1060 32.41 22.08 -35.74
C ALA A 1060 33.80 21.44 -35.96
N ALA A 1061 33.89 20.51 -36.90
CA ALA A 1061 35.16 19.89 -37.31
C ALA A 1061 36.15 20.93 -37.86
N SER A 1062 35.69 21.85 -38.72
CA SER A 1062 36.52 22.92 -39.28
C SER A 1062 37.03 23.90 -38.21
N ALA A 1063 36.27 24.08 -37.12
CA ALA A 1063 36.62 24.93 -35.99
C ALA A 1063 37.45 24.21 -34.90
N GLY A 1064 37.79 22.93 -35.10
CA GLY A 1064 38.57 22.14 -34.14
C GLY A 1064 37.80 21.72 -32.89
N VAL A 1065 36.46 21.76 -32.94
CA VAL A 1065 35.59 21.24 -31.87
C VAL A 1065 35.48 19.72 -32.03
N VAL A 1066 35.74 18.98 -30.95
CA VAL A 1066 35.65 17.51 -30.95
C VAL A 1066 34.17 17.11 -30.83
N THR A 1067 33.68 16.32 -31.78
CA THR A 1067 32.32 15.77 -31.78
C THR A 1067 32.32 14.25 -31.77
N GLY A 1068 31.15 13.64 -31.53
CA GLY A 1068 30.89 12.22 -31.77
C GLY A 1068 30.76 11.91 -33.27
N THR A 1069 30.39 10.66 -33.62
CA THR A 1069 30.18 10.34 -35.04
C THR A 1069 28.94 11.04 -35.57
N SER A 1070 27.81 10.90 -34.87
CA SER A 1070 26.53 11.57 -35.13
C SER A 1070 26.09 11.53 -36.60
N ALA A 1071 26.56 10.54 -37.34
CA ALA A 1071 26.31 10.43 -38.76
C ALA A 1071 24.82 10.16 -38.97
N ASP A 1072 24.19 10.94 -39.86
CA ASP A 1072 22.78 10.84 -40.21
C ASP A 1072 21.77 11.14 -39.08
N THR A 1073 22.22 11.63 -37.91
CA THR A 1073 21.34 11.98 -36.79
C THR A 1073 21.39 13.47 -36.45
N PRO A 1074 20.31 14.04 -35.88
CA PRO A 1074 20.28 15.45 -35.48
C PRO A 1074 20.85 15.69 -34.07
N ILE A 1075 21.60 14.74 -33.53
CA ILE A 1075 22.08 14.72 -32.15
C ILE A 1075 23.59 14.84 -32.21
N VAL A 1076 24.13 16.04 -31.97
CA VAL A 1076 25.57 16.29 -32.10
C VAL A 1076 26.16 16.60 -30.72
N PRO A 1077 26.96 15.71 -30.12
CA PRO A 1077 27.71 16.03 -28.92
C PRO A 1077 28.96 16.83 -29.28
N CYS A 1078 29.29 17.81 -28.46
CA CYS A 1078 30.56 18.50 -28.47
C CYS A 1078 31.31 18.15 -27.18
N ILE A 1079 32.35 17.33 -27.29
CA ILE A 1079 33.08 16.75 -26.14
C ILE A 1079 34.08 17.79 -25.63
N LEU A 1080 33.91 18.20 -24.37
CA LEU A 1080 34.68 19.28 -23.78
C LEU A 1080 35.69 18.80 -22.73
N GLY A 1081 35.50 17.59 -22.19
CA GLY A 1081 36.42 16.98 -21.23
C GLY A 1081 35.81 16.96 -19.83
N ASP A 1082 36.17 17.91 -18.99
CA ASP A 1082 35.72 17.96 -17.59
C ASP A 1082 34.38 18.70 -17.39
N SER A 1083 33.73 18.37 -16.27
CA SER A 1083 32.43 18.91 -15.88
C SER A 1083 32.45 20.44 -15.65
N PRO A 1084 33.43 21.02 -14.93
CA PRO A 1084 33.54 22.48 -14.76
C PRO A 1084 33.70 23.25 -16.07
N MET A 1085 34.54 22.77 -17.00
CA MET A 1085 34.72 23.38 -18.31
C MET A 1085 33.42 23.36 -19.09
N THR A 1086 32.72 22.22 -19.09
CA THR A 1086 31.44 22.07 -19.80
C THR A 1086 30.39 23.07 -19.32
N LEU A 1087 30.25 23.23 -18.00
CA LEU A 1087 29.35 24.21 -17.39
C LEU A 1087 29.73 25.66 -17.75
N ARG A 1088 31.02 26.01 -17.65
CA ARG A 1088 31.50 27.36 -18.01
C ARG A 1088 31.19 27.69 -19.47
N VAL A 1089 31.44 26.75 -20.40
CA VAL A 1089 31.15 26.96 -21.82
C VAL A 1089 29.64 27.09 -22.04
N ALA A 1090 28.81 26.27 -21.39
CA ALA A 1090 27.35 26.37 -21.47
C ALA A 1090 26.83 27.76 -21.04
N ASP A 1091 27.38 28.31 -19.96
CA ASP A 1091 27.00 29.63 -19.45
C ASP A 1091 27.45 30.76 -20.39
N ARG A 1092 28.66 30.66 -20.95
CA ARG A 1092 29.12 31.65 -21.94
C ARG A 1092 28.31 31.59 -23.24
N LEU A 1093 27.95 30.40 -23.71
CA LEU A 1093 27.01 30.25 -24.83
C LEU A 1093 25.70 30.96 -24.51
N PHE A 1094 25.16 30.74 -23.32
CA PHE A 1094 23.92 31.36 -22.87
C PHE A 1094 24.04 32.89 -22.85
N GLU A 1095 25.08 33.47 -22.25
CA GLU A 1095 25.33 34.92 -22.26
C GLU A 1095 25.34 35.49 -23.68
N ARG A 1096 25.86 34.73 -24.65
CA ARG A 1096 25.96 35.07 -26.08
C ARG A 1096 24.72 34.71 -26.90
N GLY A 1097 23.66 34.22 -26.25
CA GLY A 1097 22.35 33.98 -26.84
C GLY A 1097 22.18 32.61 -27.51
N VAL A 1098 22.97 31.60 -27.13
CA VAL A 1098 22.89 30.23 -27.62
C VAL A 1098 22.63 29.28 -26.46
N ILE A 1099 21.68 28.35 -26.61
CA ILE A 1099 21.37 27.33 -25.59
C ILE A 1099 21.72 25.96 -26.15
N ALA A 1100 22.54 25.22 -25.41
CA ALA A 1100 22.85 23.81 -25.63
C ALA A 1100 22.81 23.10 -24.27
N ASP A 1101 22.48 21.82 -24.26
CA ASP A 1101 22.26 21.07 -23.02
C ASP A 1101 23.60 20.48 -22.53
N PRO A 1102 24.15 20.93 -21.39
CA PRO A 1102 25.35 20.34 -20.84
C PRO A 1102 25.06 18.95 -20.26
N ILE A 1103 25.96 17.99 -20.47
CA ILE A 1103 25.93 16.65 -19.90
C ILE A 1103 27.29 16.38 -19.29
N PHE A 1104 27.29 16.06 -18.01
CA PHE A 1104 28.49 15.96 -17.18
C PHE A 1104 28.28 14.93 -16.07
N HIS A 1105 29.34 14.65 -15.30
CA HIS A 1105 29.33 13.64 -14.26
C HIS A 1105 28.19 13.86 -13.22
N PRO A 1106 27.45 12.82 -12.80
CA PRO A 1106 27.66 11.40 -13.06
C PRO A 1106 26.98 10.84 -14.31
N ALA A 1107 26.31 11.65 -15.12
CA ALA A 1107 25.60 11.16 -16.31
C ALA A 1107 26.56 10.59 -17.39
N VAL A 1108 27.80 11.08 -17.41
CA VAL A 1108 28.92 10.59 -18.21
C VAL A 1108 30.19 10.58 -17.35
N GLU A 1109 31.17 9.74 -17.68
CA GLU A 1109 32.45 9.70 -16.97
C GLU A 1109 33.17 11.06 -17.00
N GLU A 1110 33.89 11.38 -15.91
CA GLU A 1110 34.68 12.62 -15.83
C GLU A 1110 35.82 12.57 -16.86
N GLY A 1111 35.89 13.57 -17.74
CA GLY A 1111 36.74 13.55 -18.93
C GLY A 1111 35.98 13.30 -20.24
N LEU A 1112 34.71 12.89 -20.17
CA LEU A 1112 33.81 12.76 -21.31
C LEU A 1112 32.59 13.70 -21.22
N SER A 1113 32.66 14.76 -20.41
CA SER A 1113 31.62 15.79 -20.33
C SER A 1113 31.49 16.52 -21.66
N ARG A 1114 30.24 16.85 -22.04
CA ARG A 1114 29.90 17.31 -23.40
C ARG A 1114 28.70 18.26 -23.40
N LEU A 1115 28.61 19.11 -24.41
CA LEU A 1115 27.37 19.83 -24.75
C LEU A 1115 26.62 19.07 -25.83
N ARG A 1116 25.32 18.88 -25.66
CA ARG A 1116 24.47 18.27 -26.69
C ARG A 1116 23.74 19.35 -27.48
N PHE A 1117 23.87 19.26 -28.80
CA PHE A 1117 23.15 20.09 -29.75
C PHE A 1117 22.11 19.23 -30.45
N PHE A 1118 20.83 19.54 -30.23
CA PHE A 1118 19.72 18.97 -30.97
C PHE A 1118 19.37 19.90 -32.12
N LEU A 1119 19.67 19.46 -33.34
CA LEU A 1119 19.40 20.22 -34.55
C LEU A 1119 17.92 20.13 -34.92
N SER A 1120 17.40 21.17 -35.57
CA SER A 1120 16.05 21.25 -36.08
C SER A 1120 16.07 21.53 -37.58
N SER A 1121 15.05 21.08 -38.30
CA SER A 1121 14.82 21.45 -39.69
C SER A 1121 14.58 22.95 -39.89
N GLU A 1122 14.27 23.68 -38.81
CA GLU A 1122 14.01 25.13 -38.82
C GLU A 1122 15.28 25.97 -38.60
N HIS A 1123 16.40 25.39 -38.12
CA HIS A 1123 17.64 26.16 -37.94
C HIS A 1123 18.16 26.70 -39.27
N GLY A 1124 18.48 28.01 -39.29
CA GLY A 1124 19.11 28.66 -40.42
C GLY A 1124 20.60 28.31 -40.56
N GLU A 1125 21.10 28.37 -41.79
CA GLU A 1125 22.51 28.12 -42.11
C GLU A 1125 23.45 29.06 -41.35
N ASP A 1126 23.09 30.35 -41.30
CA ASP A 1126 23.86 31.39 -40.61
C ASP A 1126 23.78 31.25 -39.09
N ASP A 1127 22.65 30.78 -38.55
CA ASP A 1127 22.49 30.52 -37.13
C ASP A 1127 23.38 29.36 -36.67
N ILE A 1128 23.46 28.29 -37.46
CA ILE A 1128 24.36 27.15 -37.22
C ILE A 1128 25.82 27.61 -37.23
N ARG A 1129 26.24 28.36 -38.27
CA ARG A 1129 27.60 28.92 -38.33
C ARG A 1129 27.91 29.80 -37.14
N ARG A 1130 26.98 30.67 -36.76
CA ARG A 1130 27.13 31.56 -35.61
C ARG A 1130 27.27 30.75 -34.32
N ALA A 1131 26.42 29.76 -34.09
CA ALA A 1131 26.47 28.91 -32.90
C ALA A 1131 27.82 28.19 -32.79
N VAL A 1132 28.29 27.61 -33.88
CA VAL A 1132 29.59 26.91 -33.92
C VAL A 1132 30.76 27.87 -33.72
N SER A 1133 30.72 29.08 -34.31
CA SER A 1133 31.76 30.09 -34.09
C SER A 1133 31.84 30.51 -32.62
N ILE A 1134 30.70 30.78 -31.99
CA ILE A 1134 30.63 31.11 -30.56
C ILE A 1134 31.16 29.94 -29.74
N LEU A 1135 30.72 28.71 -30.01
CA LEU A 1135 31.19 27.52 -29.32
C LEU A 1135 32.71 27.36 -29.42
N ALA A 1136 33.28 27.49 -30.61
CA ALA A 1136 34.72 27.34 -30.81
C ALA A 1136 35.53 28.41 -30.06
N GLU A 1137 35.06 29.66 -30.06
CA GLU A 1137 35.66 30.75 -29.29
C GLU A 1137 35.65 30.47 -27.79
N GLU A 1138 34.50 30.05 -27.23
CA GLU A 1138 34.39 29.78 -25.79
C GLU A 1138 35.14 28.51 -25.37
N VAL A 1139 35.20 27.48 -26.22
CA VAL A 1139 36.01 26.29 -25.97
C VAL A 1139 37.50 26.61 -26.00
N ALA A 1140 37.96 27.45 -26.94
CA ALA A 1140 39.34 27.91 -26.98
C ALA A 1140 39.69 28.77 -25.76
N ALA A 1141 38.79 29.67 -25.35
CA ALA A 1141 38.97 30.52 -24.18
C ALA A 1141 38.97 29.72 -22.86
N ALA A 1142 38.17 28.67 -22.74
CA ALA A 1142 38.12 27.83 -21.55
C ALA A 1142 39.32 26.88 -21.42
N ARG A 1143 40.04 26.62 -22.52
CA ARG A 1143 41.28 25.82 -22.55
C ARG A 1143 42.55 26.64 -22.31
N ALA A 1144 42.49 27.96 -22.52
CA ALA A 1144 43.58 28.92 -22.30
C ALA A 1144 43.64 29.37 -20.84
#